data_AF-A0A1H3D4E1-F1
#
_entry.id   AF-A0A1H3D4E1-F1
#
_cell.length_a   1.000
_cell.length_b   1.000
_cell.length_c   1.000
_cell.angle_alpha   90.00
_cell.angle_beta   90.00
_cell.angle_gamma   90.00
#
_symmetry.space_group_name_H-M   'P 1'
#
loop_
_entity.id
_entity.type
_entity.pdbx_description
1 polymer ?
#
loop_
_entity_poly.entity_id
_entity_poly.type
_entity_poly.pdbx_seq_one_letter_code
_entity_poly.pdbx_strand_id
1 'polypeptide(L)'
;MTHRHPFVPRIQPGEAPLSVLRRAALGNGYTSTISFVRDLEPSVDDAVTALGTIARHPALFVEICVRTGIGRDEAARCAYRRSGGAREDDLLWHNLHVGVGDLQFRHSKLCLSCYLEEGFARAEWDHIAAHACARHRVLLGTACPVCSAPWSPAGDPLGCGCAPSGMVSRQSTCTTEEASLMAHLITHADQAGLDLLTALHRTVIGWRDLGVVVSHRMVVAIVTRLFAGAGFAAGYLDQPDRGVALHPRIALAPLLGSASDKARQHGQNLLGVGMPGIRACISADLTWPAALAMAGLGIGRMAFGTLVRDGHLCITDDNRVPVVQVNALLNRVTDQLPSNPLHPLQALREGTIGTSLAGALAGQPTVAKTSNELSFDSPSGPAAYTISTAARHLGTNSESLRGLIHAGLLPAKKGASGSAVTWVITAEQLFAFEREFVFGSALAAAIGASATTFSSRLRSHGFRPVSGPGIDSGVTFVFRRCDLEGVDLVEGATTPYRSPAGRKRLADRPSAESILSTRDCAQALGIPVRLVRSVVHEGWLSPRNPDARYLTFNADVVYTLADRIRGHYRTAATVARSLGQSDREFRATWLDTGHVCAQRFAGSVILTGADAMRIESLWATSGTSSAIGRAIGRQRWLCANLRKLDLLTPHLTLGSGAGKVHLYRRDDPAFAAYRLLRT
;
A
#
# COMPACT_ATOMS: atom_id res chain seq x y z
N MET A 1 -20.26 -7.49 -31.16
CA MET A 1 -19.53 -7.40 -32.45
C MET A 1 -18.05 -7.35 -32.11
N THR A 2 -17.30 -8.40 -32.41
CA THR A 2 -15.85 -8.44 -32.17
C THR A 2 -15.18 -7.52 -33.17
N HIS A 3 -14.75 -6.33 -32.72
CA HIS A 3 -13.86 -5.48 -33.49
C HIS A 3 -12.58 -6.28 -33.77
N ARG A 4 -12.41 -6.80 -34.99
CA ARG A 4 -11.14 -7.37 -35.40
C ARG A 4 -10.15 -6.22 -35.53
N HIS A 5 -9.15 -6.22 -34.66
CA HIS A 5 -8.05 -5.28 -34.73
C HIS A 5 -7.25 -5.52 -36.02
N PRO A 6 -6.89 -4.45 -36.76
CA PRO A 6 -6.17 -4.58 -38.04
C PRO A 6 -4.78 -5.19 -37.89
N PHE A 7 -4.15 -5.06 -36.72
CA PHE A 7 -2.83 -5.63 -36.43
C PHE A 7 -2.91 -6.65 -35.29
N VAL A 8 -2.40 -7.86 -35.53
CA VAL A 8 -2.25 -8.92 -34.53
C VAL A 8 -0.77 -9.34 -34.50
N PRO A 9 -0.02 -9.05 -33.43
CA PRO A 9 1.38 -9.46 -33.37
C PRO A 9 1.50 -10.98 -33.19
N ARG A 10 2.52 -11.57 -33.82
CA ARG A 10 3.00 -12.91 -33.46
C ARG A 10 3.88 -12.81 -32.22
N ILE A 11 3.66 -13.71 -31.26
CA ILE A 11 4.47 -13.82 -30.05
C ILE A 11 5.83 -14.40 -30.42
N GLN A 12 6.89 -13.73 -30.00
CA GLN A 12 8.26 -14.18 -30.25
C GLN A 12 8.78 -15.07 -29.12
N PRO A 13 9.65 -16.06 -29.42
CA PRO A 13 10.29 -16.87 -28.37
C PRO A 13 11.04 -15.99 -27.36
N GLY A 14 10.74 -16.18 -26.07
CA GLY A 14 11.36 -15.41 -24.98
C GLY A 14 10.84 -13.98 -24.82
N GLU A 15 9.78 -13.59 -25.53
CA GLU A 15 9.13 -12.28 -25.37
C GLU A 15 8.38 -12.16 -24.04
N ALA A 16 8.48 -11.00 -23.40
CA ALA A 16 7.74 -10.68 -22.18
C ALA A 16 6.23 -10.46 -22.46
N PRO A 17 5.31 -10.88 -21.56
CA PRO A 17 3.88 -10.68 -21.73
C PRO A 17 3.49 -9.23 -22.06
N LEU A 18 4.04 -8.25 -21.33
CA LEU A 18 3.73 -6.84 -21.56
C LEU A 18 4.33 -6.29 -22.86
N SER A 19 5.39 -6.92 -23.38
CA SER A 19 5.92 -6.57 -24.71
C SER A 19 4.93 -6.94 -25.82
N VAL A 20 4.27 -8.11 -25.71
CA VAL A 20 3.25 -8.55 -26.67
C VAL A 20 2.11 -7.54 -26.72
N LEU A 21 1.55 -7.18 -25.55
CA LEU A 21 0.46 -6.21 -25.47
C LEU A 21 0.88 -4.82 -25.97
N ARG A 22 2.11 -4.38 -25.69
CA ARG A 22 2.63 -3.11 -26.19
C ARG A 22 2.74 -3.11 -27.71
N ARG A 23 3.26 -4.18 -28.33
CA ARG A 23 3.31 -4.31 -29.80
C ARG A 23 1.91 -4.33 -30.40
N ALA A 24 0.97 -5.04 -29.78
CA ALA A 24 -0.43 -5.03 -30.20
C ALA A 24 -1.01 -3.61 -30.15
N ALA A 25 -0.77 -2.86 -29.08
CA ALA A 25 -1.22 -1.48 -28.93
C ALA A 25 -0.63 -0.58 -30.02
N LEU A 26 0.71 -0.55 -30.15
CA LEU A 26 1.42 0.31 -31.09
C LEU A 26 1.03 0.00 -32.55
N GLY A 27 0.96 -1.28 -32.92
CA GLY A 27 0.58 -1.70 -34.27
C GLY A 27 -0.88 -1.39 -34.61
N ASN A 28 -1.75 -1.18 -33.61
CA ASN A 28 -3.12 -0.71 -33.78
C ASN A 28 -3.28 0.80 -33.60
N GLY A 29 -2.18 1.57 -33.56
CA GLY A 29 -2.18 3.03 -33.51
C GLY A 29 -2.39 3.63 -32.12
N TYR A 30 -2.35 2.84 -31.06
CA TYR A 30 -2.42 3.34 -29.69
C TYR A 30 -1.04 3.82 -29.23
N THR A 31 -0.96 5.00 -28.63
CA THR A 31 0.26 5.50 -27.98
C THR A 31 0.43 4.95 -26.56
N SER A 32 -0.58 4.26 -26.04
CA SER A 32 -0.67 3.79 -24.67
C SER A 32 -1.17 2.35 -24.61
N THR A 33 -0.34 1.44 -24.11
CA THR A 33 -0.69 0.02 -23.91
C THR A 33 -1.89 -0.12 -22.97
N ILE A 34 -1.98 0.70 -21.92
CA ILE A 34 -3.11 0.62 -20.97
C ILE A 34 -4.42 1.08 -21.61
N SER A 35 -4.39 2.13 -22.46
CA SER A 35 -5.58 2.57 -23.18
C SER A 35 -6.08 1.50 -24.15
N PHE A 36 -5.16 0.83 -24.85
CA PHE A 36 -5.48 -0.30 -25.72
C PHE A 36 -6.13 -1.46 -24.95
N VAL A 37 -5.56 -1.83 -23.80
CA VAL A 37 -6.11 -2.89 -22.96
C VAL A 37 -7.50 -2.54 -22.44
N ARG A 38 -7.76 -1.30 -22.06
CA ARG A 38 -9.08 -0.87 -21.57
C ARG A 38 -10.16 -0.93 -22.65
N ASP A 39 -9.81 -0.63 -23.89
CA ASP A 39 -10.74 -0.78 -25.01
C ASP A 39 -11.13 -2.26 -25.23
N LEU A 40 -10.22 -3.18 -24.90
CA LEU A 40 -10.46 -4.63 -24.96
C LEU A 40 -11.19 -5.17 -23.73
N GLU A 41 -10.83 -4.70 -22.53
CA GLU A 41 -11.36 -5.13 -21.25
C GLU A 41 -11.64 -3.91 -20.35
N PRO A 42 -12.86 -3.33 -20.44
CA PRO A 42 -13.22 -2.12 -19.72
C PRO A 42 -13.20 -2.24 -18.19
N SER A 43 -13.14 -3.45 -17.64
CA SER A 43 -13.02 -3.68 -16.20
C SER A 43 -11.62 -3.41 -15.63
N VAL A 44 -10.58 -3.29 -16.49
CA VAL A 44 -9.23 -2.92 -16.08
C VAL A 44 -9.20 -1.43 -15.69
N ASP A 45 -8.60 -1.13 -14.54
CA ASP A 45 -8.48 0.24 -14.02
C ASP A 45 -7.39 1.06 -14.73
N ASP A 46 -7.43 2.39 -14.55
CA ASP A 46 -6.43 3.33 -15.06
C ASP A 46 -5.16 3.42 -14.20
N ALA A 47 -5.03 2.53 -13.22
CA ALA A 47 -3.90 2.60 -12.31
C ALA A 47 -2.59 2.28 -13.06
N VAL A 48 -1.52 2.98 -12.70
CA VAL A 48 -0.16 2.69 -13.21
C VAL A 48 0.25 1.22 -12.98
N THR A 49 -0.38 0.57 -11.99
CA THR A 49 -0.15 -0.85 -11.65
C THR A 49 -0.96 -1.83 -12.49
N ALA A 50 -1.95 -1.39 -13.27
CA ALA A 50 -2.88 -2.25 -14.02
C ALA A 50 -2.16 -3.25 -14.94
N LEU A 51 -1.17 -2.77 -15.71
CA LEU A 51 -0.36 -3.63 -16.60
C LEU A 51 0.42 -4.68 -15.79
N GLY A 52 0.98 -4.31 -14.65
CA GLY A 52 1.64 -5.26 -13.76
C GLY A 52 0.67 -6.31 -13.22
N THR A 53 -0.55 -5.93 -12.87
CA THR A 53 -1.62 -6.86 -12.48
C THR A 53 -1.92 -7.85 -13.60
N ILE A 54 -2.05 -7.38 -14.84
CA ILE A 54 -2.30 -8.25 -16.01
C ILE A 54 -1.16 -9.25 -16.20
N ALA A 55 0.10 -8.81 -16.13
CA ALA A 55 1.25 -9.71 -16.25
C ALA A 55 1.27 -10.81 -15.17
N ARG A 56 0.74 -10.53 -13.97
CA ARG A 56 0.68 -11.46 -12.82
C ARG A 56 -0.56 -12.37 -12.82
N HIS A 57 -1.52 -12.12 -13.71
CA HIS A 57 -2.75 -12.89 -13.83
C HIS A 57 -2.80 -13.57 -15.20
N PRO A 58 -2.24 -14.78 -15.35
CA PRO A 58 -2.13 -15.45 -16.65
C PRO A 58 -3.46 -15.60 -17.37
N ALA A 59 -4.54 -15.91 -16.65
CA ALA A 59 -5.87 -16.02 -17.24
C ALA A 59 -6.37 -14.69 -17.85
N LEU A 60 -6.15 -13.57 -17.14
CA LEU A 60 -6.53 -12.25 -17.63
C LEU A 60 -5.68 -11.83 -18.83
N PHE A 61 -4.36 -12.06 -18.77
CA PHE A 61 -3.46 -11.81 -19.91
C PHE A 61 -3.86 -12.61 -21.15
N VAL A 62 -4.13 -13.91 -21.00
CA VAL A 62 -4.56 -14.77 -22.10
C VAL A 62 -5.88 -14.29 -22.70
N GLU A 63 -6.85 -13.91 -21.86
CA GLU A 63 -8.14 -13.40 -22.34
C GLU A 63 -7.99 -12.09 -23.13
N ILE A 64 -7.16 -11.16 -22.66
CA ILE A 64 -6.85 -9.92 -23.40
C ILE A 64 -6.21 -10.25 -24.76
N CYS A 65 -5.23 -11.15 -24.80
CA CYS A 65 -4.58 -11.60 -26.04
C CYS A 65 -5.58 -12.28 -27.01
N VAL A 66 -6.52 -13.08 -26.51
CA VAL A 66 -7.56 -13.68 -27.35
C VAL A 66 -8.44 -12.61 -27.99
N ARG A 67 -8.76 -11.54 -27.26
CA ARG A 67 -9.54 -10.41 -27.80
C ARG A 67 -8.79 -9.59 -28.85
N THR A 68 -7.45 -9.56 -28.81
CA THR A 68 -6.64 -8.97 -29.89
C THR A 68 -6.54 -9.87 -31.12
N GLY A 69 -6.96 -11.15 -31.02
CA GLY A 69 -6.89 -12.14 -32.09
C GLY A 69 -5.70 -13.08 -32.01
N ILE A 70 -4.90 -13.03 -30.94
CA ILE A 70 -3.82 -13.99 -30.67
C ILE A 70 -4.44 -15.32 -30.22
N GLY A 71 -3.91 -16.45 -30.71
CA GLY A 71 -4.40 -17.76 -30.32
C GLY A 71 -4.23 -18.02 -28.82
N ARG A 72 -5.23 -18.66 -28.19
CA ARG A 72 -5.22 -18.95 -26.74
C ARG A 72 -3.98 -19.72 -26.30
N ASP A 73 -3.58 -20.74 -27.06
CA ASP A 73 -2.40 -21.56 -26.75
C ASP A 73 -1.09 -20.79 -26.94
N GLU A 74 -1.04 -19.88 -27.91
CA GLU A 74 0.12 -19.01 -28.14
C GLU A 74 0.29 -18.04 -26.97
N ALA A 75 -0.80 -17.38 -26.55
CA ALA A 75 -0.81 -16.49 -25.40
C ALA A 75 -0.43 -17.23 -24.10
N ALA A 76 -0.95 -18.45 -23.89
CA ALA A 76 -0.66 -19.24 -22.71
C ALA A 76 0.82 -19.63 -22.59
N ARG A 77 1.55 -19.81 -23.70
CA ARG A 77 3.00 -20.08 -23.69
C ARG A 77 3.85 -18.88 -23.28
N CYS A 78 3.37 -17.66 -23.52
CA CYS A 78 4.04 -16.42 -23.13
C CYS A 78 3.72 -16.02 -21.67
N ALA A 79 2.52 -16.34 -21.19
CA ALA A 79 2.06 -15.96 -19.87
C ALA A 79 2.92 -16.56 -18.74
N TYR A 80 3.15 -15.78 -17.68
CA TYR A 80 3.74 -16.31 -16.45
C TYR A 80 2.76 -17.25 -15.77
N ARG A 81 3.17 -18.51 -15.57
CA ARG A 81 2.33 -19.53 -14.93
C ARG A 81 2.41 -19.35 -13.41
N ARG A 82 1.32 -19.58 -12.69
CA ARG A 82 1.35 -19.63 -11.21
C ARG A 82 1.85 -20.99 -10.75
N SER A 83 2.70 -21.00 -9.73
CA SER A 83 3.07 -22.19 -8.98
C SER A 83 2.47 -22.10 -7.57
N GLY A 84 1.81 -23.17 -7.10
CA GLY A 84 1.25 -23.24 -5.74
C GLY A 84 -0.26 -23.00 -5.62
N GLY A 85 -0.77 -23.18 -4.40
CA GLY A 85 -2.17 -22.93 -4.04
C GLY A 85 -2.45 -21.44 -3.86
N ALA A 86 -3.73 -21.04 -3.75
CA ALA A 86 -4.21 -19.64 -3.75
C ALA A 86 -3.63 -18.68 -2.68
N ARG A 87 -2.72 -19.14 -1.81
CA ARG A 87 -2.02 -18.35 -0.78
C ARG A 87 -0.57 -17.99 -1.14
N GLU A 88 0.02 -18.64 -2.13
CA GLU A 88 1.40 -18.37 -2.57
C GLU A 88 1.38 -17.52 -3.85
N ASP A 89 1.97 -16.34 -3.77
CA ASP A 89 2.16 -15.41 -4.90
C ASP A 89 3.44 -15.78 -5.67
N ASP A 90 3.60 -17.06 -6.01
CA ASP A 90 4.74 -17.55 -6.78
C ASP A 90 4.37 -17.77 -8.24
N LEU A 91 5.31 -17.44 -9.11
CA LEU A 91 5.22 -17.58 -10.56
C LEU A 91 6.34 -18.49 -11.05
N LEU A 92 6.05 -19.25 -12.10
CA LEU A 92 7.05 -19.92 -12.92
C LEU A 92 7.49 -18.96 -14.02
N TRP A 93 8.72 -18.46 -13.87
CA TRP A 93 9.43 -17.60 -14.80
C TRP A 93 10.62 -18.37 -15.36
N HIS A 94 10.64 -18.65 -16.66
CA HIS A 94 11.64 -19.55 -17.29
C HIS A 94 11.81 -20.90 -16.57
N ASN A 95 10.70 -21.49 -16.11
CA ASN A 95 10.67 -22.73 -15.30
C ASN A 95 11.36 -22.63 -13.92
N LEU A 96 11.67 -21.41 -13.46
CA LEU A 96 12.16 -21.11 -12.12
C LEU A 96 11.02 -20.51 -11.29
N HIS A 97 10.96 -20.86 -10.01
CA HIS A 97 10.03 -20.27 -9.06
C HIS A 97 10.51 -18.88 -8.67
N VAL A 98 9.66 -17.88 -8.84
CA VAL A 98 9.93 -16.50 -8.44
C VAL A 98 8.72 -15.92 -7.73
N GLY A 99 8.95 -15.15 -6.66
CA GLY A 99 7.87 -14.41 -6.03
C GLY A 99 7.36 -13.32 -6.98
N VAL A 100 6.08 -13.00 -6.92
CA VAL A 100 5.47 -11.89 -7.70
C VAL A 100 6.20 -10.55 -7.48
N GLY A 101 6.80 -10.36 -6.29
CA GLY A 101 7.61 -9.18 -5.96
C GLY A 101 8.98 -9.14 -6.64
N ASP A 102 9.46 -10.26 -7.17
CA ASP A 102 10.74 -10.37 -7.88
C ASP A 102 10.63 -10.07 -9.37
N LEU A 103 9.42 -9.81 -9.87
CA LEU A 103 9.17 -9.30 -11.21
C LEU A 103 8.75 -7.82 -11.17
N GLN A 104 9.48 -6.99 -11.93
CA GLN A 104 9.30 -5.55 -12.02
C GLN A 104 8.47 -5.17 -13.25
N PHE A 105 7.25 -4.66 -13.02
CA PHE A 105 6.36 -4.21 -14.09
C PHE A 105 6.08 -2.70 -14.07
N ARG A 106 6.71 -1.94 -13.18
CA ARG A 106 6.55 -0.46 -13.15
C ARG A 106 7.48 0.24 -14.13
N HIS A 107 8.70 -0.26 -14.24
CA HIS A 107 9.73 0.25 -15.15
C HIS A 107 10.21 -0.89 -16.01
N SER A 108 10.23 -0.69 -17.33
CA SER A 108 10.78 -1.68 -18.25
C SER A 108 12.29 -1.58 -18.25
N LYS A 109 12.96 -2.72 -18.25
CA LYS A 109 14.39 -2.83 -18.53
C LYS A 109 14.60 -3.20 -19.98
N LEU A 110 15.54 -2.54 -20.66
CA LEU A 110 15.77 -2.76 -22.08
C LEU A 110 17.24 -2.74 -22.45
N CYS A 111 17.60 -3.64 -23.35
CA CYS A 111 18.73 -3.48 -24.24
C CYS A 111 18.22 -2.84 -25.52
N LEU A 112 18.74 -1.66 -25.88
CA LEU A 112 18.25 -0.93 -27.06
C LEU A 112 18.65 -1.65 -28.35
N SER A 113 19.83 -2.26 -28.39
CA SER A 113 20.27 -3.06 -29.54
C SER A 113 19.33 -4.25 -29.78
N CYS A 114 19.02 -5.06 -28.76
CA CYS A 114 18.01 -6.12 -28.89
C CYS A 114 16.65 -5.57 -29.32
N TYR A 115 16.20 -4.46 -28.73
CA TYR A 115 14.89 -3.91 -29.06
C TYR A 115 14.82 -3.41 -30.50
N LEU A 116 15.89 -2.81 -31.03
CA LEU A 116 15.96 -2.35 -32.42
C LEU A 116 16.12 -3.51 -33.41
N GLU A 117 16.82 -4.58 -33.03
CA GLU A 117 17.02 -5.78 -33.86
C GLU A 117 15.78 -6.67 -33.92
N GLU A 118 15.10 -6.87 -32.78
CA GLU A 118 14.03 -7.86 -32.61
C GLU A 118 12.63 -7.22 -32.52
N GLY A 119 12.52 -5.94 -32.12
CA GLY A 119 11.26 -5.23 -31.98
C GLY A 119 10.46 -5.56 -30.70
N PHE A 120 11.04 -6.30 -29.76
CA PHE A 120 10.37 -6.69 -28.51
C PHE A 120 11.30 -6.68 -27.29
N ALA A 121 10.69 -6.71 -26.09
CA ALA A 121 11.42 -6.86 -24.83
C ALA A 121 11.37 -8.31 -24.33
N ARG A 122 12.50 -8.81 -23.83
CA ARG A 122 12.63 -10.19 -23.39
C ARG A 122 12.08 -10.41 -21.98
N ALA A 123 11.45 -11.56 -21.76
CA ALA A 123 10.91 -11.97 -20.46
C ALA A 123 12.01 -12.09 -19.38
N GLU A 124 13.24 -12.39 -19.80
CA GLU A 124 14.40 -12.49 -18.90
C GLU A 124 14.71 -11.16 -18.20
N TRP A 125 14.27 -10.03 -18.76
CA TRP A 125 14.52 -8.70 -18.21
C TRP A 125 13.52 -8.31 -17.11
N ASP A 126 12.38 -9.00 -16.99
CA ASP A 126 11.36 -8.61 -16.02
C ASP A 126 11.76 -8.94 -14.57
N HIS A 127 12.70 -9.87 -14.36
CA HIS A 127 13.22 -10.20 -13.04
C HIS A 127 14.06 -9.08 -12.44
N ILE A 128 13.86 -8.68 -11.17
CA ILE A 128 14.52 -7.52 -10.55
C ILE A 128 16.05 -7.54 -10.67
N ALA A 129 16.64 -8.73 -10.49
CA ALA A 129 18.10 -8.94 -10.55
C ALA A 129 18.68 -9.12 -11.97
N ALA A 130 17.86 -9.03 -13.03
CA ALA A 130 18.36 -9.02 -14.40
C ALA A 130 18.97 -7.66 -14.73
N HIS A 131 20.30 -7.55 -14.68
CA HIS A 131 21.01 -6.27 -14.78
C HIS A 131 21.65 -5.98 -16.13
N ALA A 132 21.90 -7.01 -16.93
CA ALA A 132 22.66 -6.91 -18.16
C ALA A 132 22.07 -7.80 -19.26
N CYS A 133 22.35 -7.42 -20.51
CA CYS A 133 22.01 -8.21 -21.68
C CYS A 133 23.18 -9.13 -22.05
N ALA A 134 22.94 -10.44 -22.05
CA ALA A 134 23.93 -11.45 -22.43
C ALA A 134 24.40 -11.32 -23.90
N ARG A 135 23.50 -10.88 -24.80
CA ARG A 135 23.77 -10.77 -26.24
C ARG A 135 24.70 -9.60 -26.58
N HIS A 136 24.37 -8.41 -26.09
CA HIS A 136 25.09 -7.17 -26.45
C HIS A 136 26.07 -6.69 -25.38
N ARG A 137 26.15 -7.35 -24.22
CA ARG A 137 27.06 -7.02 -23.11
C ARG A 137 26.96 -5.56 -22.67
N VAL A 138 25.71 -5.12 -22.48
CA VAL A 138 25.35 -3.80 -21.96
C VAL A 138 24.47 -3.94 -20.73
N LEU A 139 24.55 -2.95 -19.84
CA LEU A 139 23.64 -2.82 -18.71
C LEU A 139 22.24 -2.47 -19.21
N LEU A 140 21.24 -3.15 -18.66
CA LEU A 140 19.85 -2.86 -18.93
C LEU A 140 19.48 -1.55 -18.22
N GLY A 141 19.11 -0.54 -19.00
CA GLY A 141 18.61 0.73 -18.46
C GLY A 141 17.16 0.61 -17.98
N THR A 142 16.65 1.64 -17.31
CA THR A 142 15.20 1.83 -17.06
C THR A 142 14.70 3.15 -17.62
N ALA A 143 15.54 3.86 -18.36
CA ALA A 143 15.29 5.18 -18.92
C ALA A 143 16.20 5.43 -20.13
N CYS A 144 15.80 6.37 -20.99
CA CYS A 144 16.58 6.81 -22.13
C CYS A 144 17.95 7.35 -21.65
N PRO A 145 19.07 6.87 -22.20
CA PRO A 145 20.41 7.32 -21.78
C PRO A 145 20.76 8.74 -22.28
N VAL A 146 19.90 9.36 -23.08
CA VAL A 146 20.09 10.73 -23.61
C VAL A 146 19.29 11.75 -22.80
N CYS A 147 17.98 11.56 -22.67
CA CYS A 147 17.06 12.51 -22.03
C CYS A 147 16.54 12.04 -20.66
N SER A 148 16.94 10.85 -20.20
CA SER A 148 16.50 10.25 -18.93
C SER A 148 14.99 9.99 -18.81
N ALA A 149 14.23 10.08 -19.90
CA ALA A 149 12.81 9.69 -19.92
C ALA A 149 12.66 8.20 -19.54
N PRO A 150 11.83 7.85 -18.54
CA PRO A 150 11.72 6.48 -18.05
C PRO A 150 11.06 5.56 -19.08
N TRP A 151 11.53 4.32 -19.15
CA TRP A 151 10.91 3.28 -19.94
C TRP A 151 9.75 2.69 -19.15
N SER A 152 8.55 2.76 -19.74
CA SER A 152 7.33 2.22 -19.16
C SER A 152 6.78 1.11 -20.04
N PRO A 153 6.18 0.05 -19.46
CA PRO A 153 5.39 -0.90 -20.25
C PRO A 153 4.19 -0.26 -20.95
N ALA A 154 3.74 0.91 -20.47
CA ALA A 154 2.59 1.62 -21.01
C ALA A 154 2.88 2.42 -22.29
N GLY A 155 4.14 2.73 -22.58
CA GLY A 155 4.50 3.59 -23.72
C GLY A 155 5.56 2.96 -24.62
N ASP A 156 5.77 3.56 -25.79
CA ASP A 156 6.87 3.18 -26.68
C ASP A 156 8.22 3.59 -26.06
N PRO A 157 9.16 2.66 -25.85
CA PRO A 157 10.53 2.97 -25.42
C PRO A 157 11.28 3.96 -26.32
N LEU A 158 10.90 4.07 -27.59
CA LEU A 158 11.49 5.00 -28.57
C LEU A 158 10.67 6.30 -28.71
N GLY A 159 9.58 6.46 -27.96
CA GLY A 159 8.67 7.61 -28.04
C GLY A 159 9.24 8.93 -27.48
N CYS A 160 10.45 8.94 -26.91
CA CYS A 160 11.06 10.14 -26.35
C CYS A 160 11.64 11.13 -27.39
N GLY A 161 11.68 10.75 -28.67
CA GLY A 161 12.17 11.59 -29.76
C GLY A 161 13.70 11.65 -29.90
N CYS A 162 14.47 10.98 -29.03
CA CYS A 162 15.92 10.87 -29.18
C CYS A 162 16.28 9.94 -30.34
N ALA A 163 17.38 10.25 -31.05
CA ALA A 163 17.87 9.43 -32.14
C ALA A 163 18.34 8.04 -31.63
N PRO A 164 17.86 6.91 -32.20
CA PRO A 164 18.21 5.57 -31.72
C PRO A 164 19.72 5.30 -31.69
N SER A 165 20.47 5.76 -32.69
CA SER A 165 21.94 5.61 -32.74
C SER A 165 22.63 6.29 -31.56
N GLY A 166 22.18 7.50 -31.18
CA GLY A 166 22.69 8.24 -30.03
C GLY A 166 22.24 7.68 -28.68
N MET A 167 21.16 6.90 -28.65
CA MET A 167 20.74 6.16 -27.46
C MET A 167 21.59 4.90 -27.26
N VAL A 168 21.81 4.11 -28.32
CA VAL A 168 22.64 2.90 -28.29
C VAL A 168 24.07 3.21 -27.90
N SER A 169 24.69 4.26 -28.47
CA SER A 169 26.07 4.63 -28.18
C SER A 169 26.31 5.09 -26.73
N ARG A 170 25.25 5.48 -26.00
CA ARG A 170 25.31 5.88 -24.60
C ARG A 170 24.90 4.77 -23.62
N GLN A 171 24.55 3.57 -24.08
CA GLN A 171 24.32 2.45 -23.17
C GLN A 171 25.64 2.03 -22.51
N SER A 172 25.63 1.91 -21.19
CA SER A 172 26.81 1.46 -20.44
C SER A 172 27.11 0.00 -20.77
N THR A 173 28.36 -0.29 -21.10
CA THR A 173 28.85 -1.66 -21.29
C THR A 173 28.97 -2.40 -19.96
N CYS A 174 29.05 -3.73 -20.03
CA CYS A 174 29.26 -4.60 -18.88
C CYS A 174 30.27 -5.70 -19.20
N THR A 175 30.80 -6.35 -18.17
CA THR A 175 31.71 -7.48 -18.34
C THR A 175 30.96 -8.72 -18.82
N THR A 176 31.69 -9.72 -19.33
CA THR A 176 31.09 -11.00 -19.74
C THR A 176 30.43 -11.71 -18.56
N GLU A 177 31.03 -11.66 -17.37
CA GLU A 177 30.48 -12.25 -16.13
C GLU A 177 29.15 -11.58 -15.74
N GLU A 178 29.10 -10.24 -15.75
CA GLU A 178 27.88 -9.48 -15.46
C GLU A 178 26.76 -9.82 -16.47
N ALA A 179 27.12 -9.98 -17.75
CA ALA A 179 26.18 -10.25 -18.83
C ALA A 179 25.63 -11.69 -18.81
N SER A 180 26.47 -12.67 -18.47
CA SER A 180 26.12 -14.09 -18.57
C SER A 180 25.39 -14.63 -17.34
N LEU A 181 25.49 -13.95 -16.18
CA LEU A 181 24.99 -14.44 -14.91
C LEU A 181 23.52 -14.89 -14.95
N MET A 182 22.60 -14.01 -15.38
CA MET A 182 21.18 -14.34 -15.43
C MET A 182 20.87 -15.42 -16.47
N ALA A 183 21.49 -15.31 -17.66
CA ALA A 183 21.30 -16.28 -18.74
C ALA A 183 21.79 -17.69 -18.35
N HIS A 184 22.89 -17.77 -17.59
CA HIS A 184 23.41 -19.02 -17.06
C HIS A 184 22.42 -19.68 -16.10
N LEU A 185 21.87 -18.92 -15.14
CA LEU A 185 20.88 -19.42 -14.18
C LEU A 185 19.61 -19.94 -14.88
N ILE A 186 19.11 -19.20 -15.87
CA ILE A 186 17.95 -19.61 -16.68
C ILE A 186 18.27 -20.91 -17.45
N THR A 187 19.40 -20.96 -18.14
CA THR A 187 19.78 -22.11 -19.01
C THR A 187 19.93 -23.40 -18.21
N HIS A 188 20.47 -23.32 -16.99
CA HIS A 188 20.71 -24.48 -16.14
C HIS A 188 19.58 -24.75 -15.13
N ALA A 189 18.50 -23.96 -15.17
CA ALA A 189 17.41 -24.00 -14.19
C ALA A 189 17.92 -24.00 -12.72
N ASP A 190 18.94 -23.18 -12.41
CA ASP A 190 19.53 -23.09 -11.06
C ASP A 190 18.68 -22.22 -10.12
N GLN A 191 17.69 -22.84 -9.47
CA GLN A 191 16.82 -22.18 -8.50
C GLN A 191 17.61 -21.59 -7.32
N ALA A 192 18.54 -22.35 -6.75
CA ALA A 192 19.30 -21.90 -5.58
C ALA A 192 20.20 -20.70 -5.92
N GLY A 193 20.78 -20.68 -7.13
CA GLY A 193 21.48 -19.53 -7.68
C GLY A 193 20.56 -18.33 -7.87
N LEU A 194 19.38 -18.50 -8.44
CA LEU A 194 18.42 -17.39 -8.60
C LEU A 194 18.01 -16.80 -7.25
N ASP A 195 17.73 -17.62 -6.25
CA ASP A 195 17.38 -17.17 -4.90
C ASP A 195 18.51 -16.35 -4.26
N LEU A 196 19.76 -16.84 -4.39
CA LEU A 196 20.95 -16.13 -3.91
C LEU A 196 21.11 -14.77 -4.62
N LEU A 197 21.02 -14.77 -5.96
CA LEU A 197 21.14 -13.55 -6.77
C LEU A 197 20.08 -12.52 -6.38
N THR A 198 18.85 -12.97 -6.16
CA THR A 198 17.72 -12.14 -5.73
C THR A 198 17.96 -11.55 -4.34
N ALA A 199 18.42 -12.37 -3.39
CA ALA A 199 18.72 -11.92 -2.04
C ALA A 199 19.89 -10.92 -2.01
N LEU A 200 20.93 -11.14 -2.82
CA LEU A 200 22.04 -10.20 -3.00
C LEU A 200 21.54 -8.86 -3.57
N HIS A 201 20.75 -8.90 -4.64
CA HIS A 201 20.15 -7.69 -5.23
C HIS A 201 19.35 -6.90 -4.19
N ARG A 202 18.41 -7.56 -3.48
CA ARG A 202 17.59 -6.92 -2.45
C ARG A 202 18.43 -6.31 -1.32
N THR A 203 19.52 -6.98 -0.96
CA THR A 203 20.46 -6.48 0.07
C THR A 203 21.14 -5.19 -0.38
N VAL A 204 21.75 -5.18 -1.57
CA VAL A 204 22.47 -4.01 -2.07
C VAL A 204 21.52 -2.85 -2.39
N ILE A 205 20.32 -3.13 -2.91
CA ILE A 205 19.29 -2.10 -3.11
C ILE A 205 18.79 -1.56 -1.76
N GLY A 206 18.58 -2.42 -0.76
CA GLY A 206 18.15 -2.02 0.58
C GLY A 206 19.16 -1.12 1.31
N TRP A 207 20.43 -1.09 0.88
CA TRP A 207 21.38 -0.12 1.39
C TRP A 207 21.00 1.33 1.07
N ARG A 208 20.23 1.57 0.00
CA ARG A 208 19.69 2.91 -0.30
C ARG A 208 18.75 3.39 0.80
N ASP A 209 17.93 2.49 1.35
CA ASP A 209 17.02 2.81 2.45
C ASP A 209 17.79 3.14 3.74
N LEU A 210 18.99 2.57 3.89
CA LEU A 210 19.93 2.89 4.98
C LEU A 210 20.68 4.21 4.74
N GLY A 211 20.48 4.87 3.60
CA GLY A 211 21.16 6.12 3.23
C GLY A 211 22.51 5.92 2.55
N VAL A 212 22.81 4.71 2.07
CA VAL A 212 24.03 4.42 1.31
C VAL A 212 23.81 4.76 -0.17
N VAL A 213 24.63 5.66 -0.70
CA VAL A 213 24.61 6.02 -2.12
C VAL A 213 25.18 4.88 -2.97
N VAL A 214 24.32 4.18 -3.73
CA VAL A 214 24.73 3.13 -4.68
C VAL A 214 24.13 3.38 -6.06
N SER A 215 24.99 3.61 -7.06
CA SER A 215 24.60 3.74 -8.47
C SER A 215 24.19 2.39 -9.06
N HIS A 216 23.48 2.38 -10.20
CA HIS A 216 23.13 1.11 -10.87
C HIS A 216 24.38 0.28 -11.20
N ARG A 217 25.43 0.90 -11.76
CA ARG A 217 26.71 0.23 -12.06
C ARG A 217 27.32 -0.43 -10.83
N MET A 218 27.30 0.25 -9.68
CA MET A 218 27.80 -0.30 -8.42
C MET A 218 26.98 -1.51 -7.96
N VAL A 219 25.64 -1.45 -8.08
CA VAL A 219 24.78 -2.59 -7.74
C VAL A 219 25.20 -3.82 -8.55
N VAL A 220 25.35 -3.68 -9.87
CA VAL A 220 25.72 -4.79 -10.76
C VAL A 220 27.09 -5.37 -10.40
N ALA A 221 28.08 -4.51 -10.21
CA ALA A 221 29.44 -4.93 -9.87
C ALA A 221 29.49 -5.66 -8.51
N ILE A 222 28.85 -5.10 -7.49
CA ILE A 222 28.82 -5.69 -6.14
C ILE A 222 28.08 -7.02 -6.15
N VAL A 223 26.87 -7.07 -6.72
CA VAL A 223 26.06 -8.29 -6.77
C VAL A 223 26.79 -9.41 -7.53
N THR A 224 27.37 -9.11 -8.69
CA THR A 224 28.10 -10.10 -9.50
C THR A 224 29.32 -10.65 -8.76
N ARG A 225 30.08 -9.77 -8.11
CA ARG A 225 31.28 -10.15 -7.35
C ARG A 225 30.94 -11.02 -6.14
N LEU A 226 29.95 -10.61 -5.35
CA LEU A 226 29.47 -11.40 -4.21
C LEU A 226 28.91 -12.74 -4.66
N PHE A 227 28.14 -12.77 -5.76
CA PHE A 227 27.61 -14.02 -6.31
C PHE A 227 28.73 -15.00 -6.69
N ALA A 228 29.83 -14.51 -7.26
CA ALA A 228 31.01 -15.31 -7.58
C ALA A 228 31.83 -15.74 -6.34
N GLY A 229 31.41 -15.38 -5.13
CA GLY A 229 32.14 -15.67 -3.89
C GLY A 229 33.36 -14.77 -3.67
N ALA A 230 33.59 -13.79 -4.54
CA ALA A 230 34.60 -12.78 -4.32
C ALA A 230 34.09 -11.80 -3.25
N GLY A 231 34.83 -11.66 -2.14
CA GLY A 231 34.50 -10.70 -1.08
C GLY A 231 34.48 -9.25 -1.59
N PHE A 232 34.21 -8.31 -0.70
CA PHE A 232 34.17 -6.88 -1.07
C PHE A 232 35.54 -6.41 -1.53
N ALA A 233 35.58 -5.72 -2.68
CA ALA A 233 36.79 -5.03 -3.10
C ALA A 233 36.91 -3.70 -2.35
N ALA A 234 38.14 -3.35 -1.95
CA ALA A 234 38.44 -2.06 -1.34
C ALA A 234 38.06 -0.90 -2.27
N GLY A 235 37.54 0.20 -1.72
CA GLY A 235 37.20 1.42 -2.46
C GLY A 235 35.80 1.47 -3.11
N TYR A 236 35.04 0.37 -3.14
CA TYR A 236 33.67 0.39 -3.71
C TYR A 236 32.64 1.13 -2.84
N LEU A 237 32.89 1.22 -1.54
CA LEU A 237 31.95 1.75 -0.55
C LEU A 237 32.59 2.85 0.31
N ASP A 238 33.72 3.42 -0.15
CA ASP A 238 34.34 4.59 0.48
C ASP A 238 33.42 5.79 0.27
N GLN A 239 32.49 5.96 1.20
CA GLN A 239 31.62 7.13 1.25
C GLN A 239 32.33 8.25 2.02
N PRO A 240 32.10 9.53 1.67
CA PRO A 240 32.65 10.65 2.44
C PRO A 240 32.30 10.51 3.93
N ASP A 241 33.15 11.04 4.81
CA ASP A 241 33.16 10.93 6.29
C ASP A 241 31.85 11.23 7.05
N ARG A 242 30.74 11.50 6.36
CA ARG A 242 29.43 11.81 6.94
C ARG A 242 28.57 10.55 7.03
N GLY A 243 28.38 10.04 8.25
CA GLY A 243 27.45 8.94 8.51
C GLY A 243 27.80 8.15 9.77
N VAL A 244 26.88 7.30 10.22
CA VAL A 244 27.12 6.35 11.31
C VAL A 244 27.75 5.09 10.73
N ALA A 245 28.72 4.49 11.43
CA ALA A 245 29.25 3.18 11.07
C ALA A 245 28.12 2.14 11.15
N LEU A 246 27.85 1.52 10.00
CA LEU A 246 26.82 0.50 9.87
C LEU A 246 27.42 -0.85 10.28
N HIS A 247 26.80 -1.52 11.24
CA HIS A 247 27.24 -2.84 11.63
C HIS A 247 27.11 -3.81 10.45
N PRO A 248 28.09 -4.69 10.18
CA PRO A 248 28.05 -5.67 9.09
C PRO A 248 26.74 -6.48 9.01
N ARG A 249 26.20 -6.87 10.16
CA ARG A 249 24.92 -7.60 10.23
C ARG A 249 23.70 -6.77 9.84
N ILE A 250 23.73 -5.45 10.01
CA ILE A 250 22.68 -4.55 9.52
C ILE A 250 22.74 -4.49 8.00
N ALA A 251 23.94 -4.32 7.43
CA ALA A 251 24.12 -4.31 5.99
C ALA A 251 23.69 -5.62 5.32
N LEU A 252 23.90 -6.76 5.98
CA LEU A 252 23.58 -8.09 5.46
C LEU A 252 22.24 -8.66 5.96
N ALA A 253 21.45 -7.90 6.71
CA ALA A 253 20.22 -8.40 7.33
C ALA A 253 19.26 -9.09 6.32
N PRO A 254 19.06 -8.59 5.09
CA PRO A 254 18.19 -9.27 4.12
C PRO A 254 18.75 -10.62 3.62
N LEU A 255 20.07 -10.80 3.55
CA LEU A 255 20.69 -12.11 3.26
C LEU A 255 20.52 -13.07 4.45
N LEU A 256 20.80 -12.58 5.66
CA LEU A 256 20.73 -13.37 6.89
C LEU A 256 19.30 -13.82 7.21
N GLY A 257 18.31 -12.99 6.87
CA GLY A 257 16.87 -13.27 7.02
C GLY A 257 16.22 -13.88 5.78
N SER A 258 16.99 -14.24 4.75
CA SER A 258 16.44 -14.84 3.52
C SER A 258 15.81 -16.21 3.80
N ALA A 259 14.76 -16.56 3.06
CA ALA A 259 14.18 -17.91 3.10
C ALA A 259 15.10 -18.96 2.46
N SER A 260 16.04 -18.54 1.61
CA SER A 260 16.99 -19.43 0.93
C SER A 260 18.17 -19.78 1.84
N ASP A 261 18.38 -21.07 2.08
CA ASP A 261 19.52 -21.58 2.86
C ASP A 261 20.86 -21.17 2.26
N LYS A 262 20.98 -21.21 0.92
CA LYS A 262 22.19 -20.78 0.20
C LYS A 262 22.46 -19.29 0.44
N ALA A 263 21.43 -18.44 0.40
CA ALA A 263 21.56 -17.01 0.69
C ALA A 263 21.95 -16.74 2.15
N ARG A 264 21.33 -17.44 3.11
CA ARG A 264 21.67 -17.31 4.54
C ARG A 264 23.11 -17.73 4.81
N GLN A 265 23.52 -18.89 4.29
CA GLN A 265 24.89 -19.40 4.43
C GLN A 265 25.90 -18.43 3.80
N HIS A 266 25.58 -17.88 2.63
CA HIS A 266 26.44 -16.90 1.97
C HIS A 266 26.58 -15.63 2.82
N GLY A 267 25.49 -15.10 3.38
CA GLY A 267 25.53 -13.96 4.31
C GLY A 267 26.37 -14.24 5.56
N GLN A 268 26.29 -15.45 6.12
CA GLN A 268 27.14 -15.86 7.26
C GLN A 268 28.62 -15.94 6.88
N ASN A 269 28.94 -16.46 5.69
CA ASN A 269 30.31 -16.53 5.21
C ASN A 269 30.90 -15.12 5.03
N LEU A 270 30.12 -14.18 4.48
CA LEU A 270 30.53 -12.78 4.33
C LEU A 270 30.81 -12.09 5.69
N LEU A 271 30.05 -12.42 6.73
CA LEU A 271 30.36 -11.94 8.09
C LEU A 271 31.71 -12.46 8.60
N GLY A 272 32.10 -13.68 8.24
CA GLY A 272 33.37 -14.28 8.67
C GLY A 272 34.61 -13.74 7.93
N VAL A 273 34.46 -13.32 6.67
CA VAL A 273 35.56 -12.74 5.86
C VAL A 273 35.82 -11.27 6.21
N GLY A 274 34.86 -10.60 6.86
CA GLY A 274 34.92 -9.18 7.18
C GLY A 274 34.26 -8.34 6.10
N MET A 275 33.43 -7.39 6.54
CA MET A 275 32.80 -6.39 5.68
C MET A 275 33.65 -5.11 5.68
N PRO A 276 33.78 -4.39 4.55
CA PRO A 276 34.32 -3.05 4.57
C PRO A 276 33.44 -2.17 5.46
N GLY A 277 34.04 -1.16 6.08
CA GLY A 277 33.33 -0.22 6.95
C GLY A 277 32.32 0.61 6.15
N ILE A 278 31.07 0.16 6.07
CA ILE A 278 30.00 0.92 5.41
C ILE A 278 29.55 2.03 6.36
N ARG A 279 29.60 3.27 5.88
CA ARG A 279 28.98 4.41 6.55
C ARG A 279 27.64 4.74 5.89
N ALA A 280 26.65 5.06 6.71
CA ALA A 280 25.30 5.27 6.25
C ALA A 280 24.60 6.41 7.02
N CYS A 281 23.76 7.17 6.32
CA CYS A 281 22.90 8.20 6.91
C CYS A 281 21.54 7.60 7.25
N ILE A 282 21.48 6.78 8.29
CA ILE A 282 20.25 6.09 8.70
C ILE A 282 19.24 7.13 9.20
N SER A 283 18.08 7.20 8.55
CA SER A 283 16.96 8.04 9.02
C SER A 283 16.47 7.57 10.39
N ALA A 284 16.16 8.51 11.29
CA ALA A 284 15.58 8.20 12.60
C ALA A 284 14.24 7.46 12.48
N ASP A 285 13.50 7.69 11.41
CA ASP A 285 12.18 7.10 11.15
C ASP A 285 12.26 5.74 10.42
N LEU A 286 13.46 5.33 9.99
CA LEU A 286 13.62 4.04 9.32
C LEU A 286 13.40 2.91 10.32
N THR A 287 12.39 2.08 10.06
CA THR A 287 12.02 0.96 10.91
C THR A 287 12.04 -0.35 10.13
N TRP A 288 12.41 -1.44 10.80
CA TRP A 288 12.37 -2.80 10.27
C TRP A 288 11.26 -3.62 10.89
N PRO A 289 10.64 -4.55 10.14
CA PRO A 289 9.83 -5.61 10.75
C PRO A 289 10.65 -6.38 11.79
N ALA A 290 10.02 -6.82 12.87
CA ALA A 290 10.68 -7.60 13.92
C ALA A 290 11.48 -8.79 13.37
N ALA A 291 11.00 -9.47 12.32
CA ALA A 291 11.72 -10.58 11.68
C ALA A 291 13.09 -10.18 11.11
N LEU A 292 13.17 -9.03 10.44
CA LEU A 292 14.43 -8.55 9.87
C LEU A 292 15.37 -8.04 10.97
N ALA A 293 14.82 -7.40 12.02
CA ALA A 293 15.60 -7.01 13.19
C ALA A 293 16.19 -8.22 13.93
N MET A 294 15.41 -9.30 14.11
CA MET A 294 15.89 -10.57 14.66
C MET A 294 17.01 -11.18 13.82
N ALA A 295 16.87 -11.20 12.49
CA ALA A 295 17.91 -11.70 11.58
C ALA A 295 19.21 -10.86 11.67
N GLY A 296 19.07 -9.53 11.67
CA GLY A 296 20.20 -8.61 11.84
C GLY A 296 20.90 -8.79 13.19
N LEU A 297 20.14 -8.98 14.28
CA LEU A 297 20.70 -9.28 15.61
C LEU A 297 21.28 -10.70 15.72
N GLY A 298 20.80 -11.63 14.89
CA GLY A 298 21.15 -13.05 15.00
C GLY A 298 20.50 -13.75 16.19
N ILE A 299 19.31 -13.30 16.61
CA ILE A 299 18.63 -13.83 17.79
C ILE A 299 17.25 -14.37 17.45
N GLY A 300 16.78 -15.34 18.24
CA GLY A 300 15.43 -15.89 18.14
C GLY A 300 14.37 -15.00 18.80
N ARG A 301 13.10 -15.34 18.57
CA ARG A 301 11.93 -14.60 19.05
C ARG A 301 11.89 -14.37 20.56
N MET A 302 12.31 -15.36 21.36
CA MET A 302 12.32 -15.24 22.83
C MET A 302 13.32 -14.18 23.29
N ALA A 303 14.58 -14.26 22.84
CA ALA A 303 15.61 -13.29 23.18
C ALA A 303 15.27 -11.88 22.69
N PHE A 304 14.66 -11.77 21.51
CA PHE A 304 14.15 -10.49 21.01
C PHE A 304 13.04 -9.91 21.92
N GLY A 305 12.11 -10.75 22.39
CA GLY A 305 11.08 -10.34 23.34
C GLY A 305 11.65 -9.84 24.67
N THR A 306 12.71 -10.48 25.16
CA THR A 306 13.47 -10.05 26.35
C THR A 306 14.06 -8.66 26.15
N LEU A 307 14.77 -8.40 25.04
CA LEU A 307 15.34 -7.08 24.76
C LEU A 307 14.29 -5.96 24.70
N VAL A 308 13.09 -6.27 24.22
CA VAL A 308 11.99 -5.32 24.15
C VAL A 308 11.38 -5.08 25.52
N ARG A 309 11.13 -6.14 26.28
CA ARG A 309 10.61 -6.07 27.65
C ARG A 309 11.54 -5.28 28.57
N ASP A 310 12.84 -5.49 28.42
CA ASP A 310 13.88 -4.89 29.26
C ASP A 310 14.27 -3.48 28.77
N GLY A 311 13.62 -2.98 27.71
CA GLY A 311 13.77 -1.59 27.24
C GLY A 311 15.02 -1.32 26.40
N HIS A 312 15.73 -2.35 25.95
CA HIS A 312 16.88 -2.19 25.05
C HIS A 312 16.47 -1.92 23.59
N LEU A 313 15.26 -2.35 23.21
CA LEU A 313 14.63 -2.03 21.92
C LEU A 313 13.20 -1.54 22.15
N CYS A 314 12.80 -0.52 21.41
CA CYS A 314 11.42 -0.06 21.35
C CYS A 314 10.75 -0.62 20.09
N ILE A 315 9.54 -1.14 20.22
CA ILE A 315 8.70 -1.51 19.09
C ILE A 315 7.65 -0.43 18.88
N THR A 316 7.41 -0.02 17.64
CA THR A 316 6.31 0.86 17.25
C THR A 316 4.97 0.12 17.24
N ASP A 317 3.85 0.85 17.17
CA ASP A 317 2.50 0.26 17.16
C ASP A 317 2.29 -0.78 16.04
N ASP A 318 3.06 -0.70 14.95
CA ASP A 318 3.01 -1.61 13.80
C ASP A 318 3.98 -2.80 13.87
N ASN A 319 4.47 -3.14 15.07
CA ASN A 319 5.44 -4.23 15.28
C ASN A 319 6.77 -4.05 14.51
N ARG A 320 7.27 -2.80 14.46
CA ARG A 320 8.53 -2.45 13.79
C ARG A 320 9.53 -1.86 14.78
N VAL A 321 10.82 -2.03 14.50
CA VAL A 321 11.92 -1.54 15.35
C VAL A 321 12.76 -0.51 14.59
N PRO A 322 13.07 0.66 15.19
CA PRO A 322 13.97 1.63 14.57
C PRO A 322 15.35 1.02 14.28
N VAL A 323 15.82 1.11 13.04
CA VAL A 323 17.09 0.51 12.61
C VAL A 323 18.27 1.10 13.38
N VAL A 324 18.20 2.38 13.71
CA VAL A 324 19.18 3.09 14.55
C VAL A 324 19.37 2.41 15.92
N GLN A 325 18.31 1.88 16.54
CA GLN A 325 18.42 1.18 17.83
C GLN A 325 19.13 -0.17 17.67
N VAL A 326 18.80 -0.91 16.61
CA VAL A 326 19.44 -2.20 16.31
C VAL A 326 20.93 -2.01 16.01
N ASN A 327 21.28 -1.00 15.21
CA ASN A 327 22.66 -0.66 14.88
C ASN A 327 23.45 -0.23 16.13
N ALA A 328 22.87 0.64 16.97
CA ALA A 328 23.51 1.09 18.21
C ALA A 328 23.67 -0.05 19.23
N LEU A 329 22.73 -0.99 19.30
CA LEU A 329 22.86 -2.16 20.16
C LEU A 329 24.01 -3.07 19.69
N LEU A 330 24.07 -3.37 18.39
CA LEU A 330 25.14 -4.20 17.84
C LEU A 330 26.53 -3.59 18.02
N ASN A 331 26.68 -2.29 17.73
CA ASN A 331 27.96 -1.61 17.90
C ASN A 331 28.40 -1.62 19.37
N ARG A 332 27.49 -1.35 20.33
CA ARG A 332 27.81 -1.44 21.77
C ARG A 332 28.29 -2.82 22.20
N VAL A 333 27.66 -3.88 21.71
CA VAL A 333 28.06 -5.27 22.03
C VAL A 333 29.43 -5.58 21.44
N THR A 334 29.69 -5.14 20.21
CA THR A 334 30.98 -5.34 19.53
C THR A 334 32.12 -4.56 20.20
N ASP A 335 31.86 -3.33 20.68
CA ASP A 335 32.87 -2.49 21.34
C ASP A 335 33.24 -2.99 22.76
N GLN A 336 32.35 -3.72 23.43
CA GLN A 336 32.52 -4.16 24.83
C GLN A 336 33.17 -5.55 24.97
N LEU A 337 33.40 -6.28 23.88
CA LEU A 337 34.01 -7.61 23.92
C LEU A 337 35.50 -7.53 23.54
N PRO A 338 36.44 -7.89 24.44
CA PRO A 338 37.86 -7.76 24.16
C PRO A 338 38.31 -8.65 22.99
N SER A 339 39.29 -8.14 22.28
CA SER A 339 39.89 -8.59 21.03
C SER A 339 40.34 -10.06 21.05
N ASN A 340 39.41 -10.96 20.75
CA ASN A 340 39.72 -12.26 20.16
C ASN A 340 38.65 -12.59 19.11
N PRO A 341 38.92 -12.45 17.78
CA PRO A 341 37.89 -12.35 16.75
C PRO A 341 37.07 -13.62 16.49
N LEU A 342 37.42 -14.75 17.11
CA LEU A 342 36.76 -16.04 16.88
C LEU A 342 35.72 -16.41 17.95
N HIS A 343 35.81 -15.90 19.18
CA HIS A 343 34.98 -16.37 20.30
C HIS A 343 33.64 -15.63 20.49
N PRO A 344 33.54 -14.30 20.33
CA PRO A 344 32.28 -13.55 20.44
C PRO A 344 31.27 -13.91 19.35
N LEU A 345 31.78 -14.10 18.12
CA LEU A 345 30.97 -14.43 16.95
C LEU A 345 30.49 -15.88 16.97
N GLN A 346 31.28 -16.81 17.52
CA GLN A 346 30.89 -18.21 17.67
C GLN A 346 29.81 -18.40 18.76
N ALA A 347 29.89 -17.65 19.86
CA ALA A 347 28.85 -17.63 20.89
C ALA A 347 27.53 -16.96 20.42
N LEU A 348 27.59 -16.00 19.49
CA LEU A 348 26.43 -15.46 18.76
C LEU A 348 25.87 -16.46 17.72
N ARG A 349 26.73 -17.31 17.15
CA ARG A 349 26.40 -18.31 16.11
C ARG A 349 25.71 -19.55 16.68
N GLU A 350 26.04 -19.92 17.90
CA GLU A 350 25.54 -21.13 18.60
C GLU A 350 24.26 -20.88 19.41
N GLY A 351 23.72 -19.65 19.44
CA GLY A 351 22.49 -19.31 20.16
C GLY A 351 22.63 -19.30 21.68
N THR A 352 23.84 -19.47 22.21
CA THR A 352 24.16 -19.59 23.64
C THR A 352 24.13 -18.24 24.39
N ILE A 353 24.09 -17.10 23.68
CA ILE A 353 24.09 -15.74 24.27
C ILE A 353 22.70 -15.28 24.76
N GLY A 354 21.66 -16.12 24.70
CA GLY A 354 20.39 -15.83 25.39
C GLY A 354 20.57 -15.50 26.88
N THR A 355 21.61 -16.04 27.53
CA THR A 355 21.98 -15.78 28.93
C THR A 355 23.11 -14.75 29.11
N SER A 356 24.04 -14.64 28.15
CA SER A 356 25.20 -13.73 28.26
C SER A 356 24.90 -12.28 27.83
N LEU A 357 23.94 -12.02 26.93
CA LEU A 357 23.55 -10.65 26.59
C LEU A 357 22.82 -9.99 27.77
N ALA A 358 21.98 -10.76 28.46
CA ALA A 358 21.35 -10.34 29.71
C ALA A 358 22.41 -10.12 30.81
N GLY A 359 23.45 -10.97 30.90
CA GLY A 359 24.56 -10.81 31.84
C GLY A 359 25.46 -9.61 31.56
N ALA A 360 25.76 -9.31 30.29
CA ALA A 360 26.54 -8.14 29.89
C ALA A 360 25.74 -6.83 30.09
N LEU A 361 24.42 -6.88 29.92
CA LEU A 361 23.52 -5.74 30.12
C LEU A 361 23.08 -5.56 31.58
N ALA A 362 23.24 -6.57 32.45
CA ALA A 362 22.85 -6.52 33.87
C ALA A 362 23.69 -5.56 34.73
N GLY A 363 24.77 -4.99 34.19
CA GLY A 363 25.66 -4.06 34.89
C GLY A 363 25.62 -2.61 34.38
N GLN A 364 24.78 -2.25 33.40
CA GLN A 364 24.85 -0.92 32.77
C GLN A 364 23.54 -0.12 32.81
N PRO A 365 23.62 1.21 32.97
CA PRO A 365 22.45 2.07 33.04
C PRO A 365 21.69 2.03 31.70
N THR A 366 20.39 1.75 31.78
CA THR A 366 19.39 2.05 30.74
C THR A 366 19.63 3.44 30.18
N VAL A 367 19.60 3.59 28.85
CA VAL A 367 19.83 4.84 28.12
C VAL A 367 19.10 6.01 28.81
N ALA A 368 19.84 6.75 29.62
CA ALA A 368 19.35 7.90 30.35
C ALA A 368 19.30 9.08 29.38
N LYS A 369 18.16 9.76 29.41
CA LYS A 369 17.95 11.07 28.79
C LYS A 369 19.01 12.04 29.33
N THR A 370 19.81 12.60 28.43
CA THR A 370 20.72 13.69 28.74
C THR A 370 19.94 14.98 28.99
N SER A 371 19.79 15.39 30.26
CA SER A 371 19.76 16.81 30.69
C SER A 371 20.06 16.93 32.20
N ASN A 372 21.22 17.50 32.52
CA ASN A 372 21.74 18.12 33.76
C ASN A 372 21.19 17.81 35.19
N GLU A 373 22.15 17.38 36.02
CA GLU A 373 22.52 17.82 37.40
C GLU A 373 21.50 17.79 38.57
N LEU A 374 21.71 16.84 39.51
CA LEU A 374 22.06 17.00 40.94
C LEU A 374 21.66 15.75 41.77
N SER A 375 22.37 15.53 42.87
CA SER A 375 22.59 14.27 43.61
C SER A 375 21.65 13.94 44.80
N PHE A 376 21.71 12.65 45.22
CA PHE A 376 21.43 11.99 46.53
C PHE A 376 20.12 11.18 46.80
N ASP A 377 20.37 9.91 47.22
CA ASP A 377 19.70 8.98 48.17
C ASP A 377 18.32 8.28 47.95
N SER A 378 18.39 6.93 47.91
CA SER A 378 17.52 5.86 48.46
C SER A 378 16.01 5.74 48.11
N PRO A 379 15.41 4.51 48.20
CA PRO A 379 14.43 4.03 47.22
C PRO A 379 13.01 4.51 47.54
N SER A 380 12.53 5.48 46.76
CA SER A 380 11.11 5.81 46.69
C SER A 380 10.56 5.39 45.32
N GLY A 381 9.52 4.55 45.31
CA GLY A 381 8.73 4.33 44.10
C GLY A 381 8.19 5.67 43.56
N PRO A 382 7.85 5.77 42.28
CA PRO A 382 7.50 7.06 41.67
C PRO A 382 6.36 7.73 42.46
N ALA A 383 6.63 8.92 43.01
CA ALA A 383 5.67 9.71 43.80
C ALA A 383 4.38 10.05 43.01
N ALA A 384 4.45 9.94 41.68
CA ALA A 384 3.42 10.30 40.74
C ALA A 384 3.38 9.31 39.57
N TYR A 385 2.21 8.73 39.31
CA TYR A 385 1.93 7.90 38.15
C TYR A 385 1.27 8.72 37.05
N THR A 386 1.70 8.50 35.81
CA THR A 386 0.98 8.98 34.63
C THR A 386 -0.17 8.00 34.32
N ILE A 387 -1.17 8.43 33.54
CA ILE A 387 -2.31 7.55 33.18
C ILE A 387 -1.84 6.20 32.61
N SER A 388 -0.81 6.20 31.76
CA SER A 388 -0.33 4.97 31.12
C SER A 388 0.42 4.04 32.09
N THR A 389 1.17 4.60 33.04
CA THR A 389 1.86 3.78 34.06
C THR A 389 0.89 3.26 35.12
N ALA A 390 -0.08 4.08 35.54
CA ALA A 390 -1.16 3.67 36.44
C ALA A 390 -2.07 2.60 35.82
N ALA A 391 -2.43 2.72 34.53
CA ALA A 391 -3.28 1.73 33.86
C ALA A 391 -2.60 0.35 33.79
N ARG A 392 -1.29 0.32 33.53
CA ARG A 392 -0.50 -0.91 33.53
C ARG A 392 -0.41 -1.53 34.93
N HIS A 393 -0.20 -0.70 35.96
CA HIS A 393 -0.16 -1.16 37.34
C HIS A 393 -1.47 -1.82 37.78
N LEU A 394 -2.62 -1.25 37.36
CA LEU A 394 -3.95 -1.75 37.69
C LEU A 394 -4.48 -2.85 36.76
N GLY A 395 -3.68 -3.33 35.80
CA GLY A 395 -4.10 -4.39 34.87
C GLY A 395 -5.25 -3.99 33.93
N THR A 396 -5.28 -2.73 33.50
CA THR A 396 -6.34 -2.14 32.66
C THR A 396 -5.77 -1.30 31.51
N ASN A 397 -6.65 -0.74 30.66
CA ASN A 397 -6.26 0.17 29.58
C ASN A 397 -6.36 1.65 30.00
N SER A 398 -5.57 2.51 29.34
CA SER A 398 -5.51 3.95 29.64
C SER A 398 -6.83 4.69 29.47
N GLU A 399 -7.76 4.17 28.65
CA GLU A 399 -9.08 4.76 28.41
C GLU A 399 -10.04 4.50 29.58
N SER A 400 -10.02 3.29 30.14
CA SER A 400 -10.79 2.94 31.34
C SER A 400 -10.33 3.76 32.55
N LEU A 401 -9.02 4.00 32.68
CA LEU A 401 -8.50 4.83 33.75
C LEU A 401 -8.91 6.31 33.61
N ARG A 402 -8.95 6.86 32.39
CA ARG A 402 -9.51 8.19 32.13
C ARG A 402 -11.00 8.25 32.47
N GLY A 403 -11.75 7.20 32.15
CA GLY A 403 -13.16 7.06 32.53
C GLY A 403 -13.37 7.18 34.04
N LEU A 404 -12.54 6.53 34.85
CA LEU A 404 -12.63 6.61 36.32
C LEU A 404 -12.27 7.98 36.88
N ILE A 405 -11.30 8.67 36.28
CA ILE A 405 -10.97 10.05 36.64
C ILE A 405 -12.17 10.97 36.35
N HIS A 406 -12.83 10.78 35.19
CA HIS A 406 -14.02 11.54 34.83
C HIS A 406 -15.26 11.19 35.67
N ALA A 407 -15.39 9.93 36.09
CA ALA A 407 -16.45 9.47 37.00
C ALA A 407 -16.20 9.86 38.47
N GLY A 408 -15.05 10.47 38.79
CA GLY A 408 -14.70 10.90 40.14
C GLY A 408 -14.28 9.77 41.10
N LEU A 409 -14.11 8.55 40.59
CA LEU A 409 -13.73 7.37 41.37
C LEU A 409 -12.22 7.27 41.61
N LEU A 410 -11.41 7.91 40.77
CA LEU A 410 -9.97 8.03 40.96
C LEU A 410 -9.56 9.51 40.95
N PRO A 411 -9.12 10.08 42.09
CA PRO A 411 -8.67 11.46 42.13
C PRO A 411 -7.38 11.62 41.32
N ALA A 412 -7.32 12.64 40.45
CA ALA A 412 -6.11 12.99 39.71
C ALA A 412 -5.97 14.52 39.61
N LYS A 413 -4.74 15.03 39.68
CA LYS A 413 -4.43 16.46 39.48
C LYS A 413 -3.98 16.71 38.04
N LYS A 414 -4.43 17.80 37.43
CA LYS A 414 -3.92 18.24 36.12
C LYS A 414 -2.52 18.81 36.31
N GLY A 415 -1.50 18.19 35.72
CA GLY A 415 -0.14 18.73 35.70
C GLY A 415 -0.04 19.91 34.73
N ALA A 416 0.63 20.99 35.16
CA ALA A 416 0.96 22.11 34.30
C ALA A 416 2.31 21.88 33.61
N SER A 417 2.30 21.58 32.31
CA SER A 417 3.43 21.87 31.41
C SER A 417 3.00 21.78 29.94
N GLY A 418 3.69 22.52 29.06
CA GLY A 418 3.26 22.92 27.73
C GLY A 418 2.83 21.79 26.76
N SER A 419 1.72 22.07 26.07
CA SER A 419 1.11 21.41 24.89
C SER A 419 0.28 20.13 25.06
N ALA A 420 0.24 19.47 26.23
CA ALA A 420 -0.78 18.44 26.50
C ALA A 420 -1.10 18.33 28.00
N VAL A 421 -2.39 18.48 28.36
CA VAL A 421 -2.88 18.32 29.73
C VAL A 421 -2.60 16.89 30.18
N THR A 422 -1.59 16.70 31.02
CA THR A 422 -1.19 15.38 31.52
C THR A 422 -1.74 15.21 32.93
N TRP A 423 -2.61 14.23 33.14
CA TRP A 423 -3.12 13.92 34.48
C TRP A 423 -2.07 13.16 35.27
N VAL A 424 -1.90 13.55 36.52
CA VAL A 424 -0.97 12.95 37.48
C VAL A 424 -1.77 12.37 38.64
N ILE A 425 -1.55 11.08 38.93
CA ILE A 425 -2.18 10.34 40.03
C ILE A 425 -1.09 10.09 41.08
N THR A 426 -1.30 10.47 42.34
CA THR A 426 -0.28 10.19 43.37
C THR A 426 -0.26 8.70 43.73
N ALA A 427 0.88 8.21 44.21
CA ALA A 427 0.99 6.81 44.64
C ALA A 427 -0.05 6.47 45.73
N GLU A 428 -0.28 7.37 46.68
CA GLU A 428 -1.29 7.21 47.74
C GLU A 428 -2.71 7.04 47.19
N GLN A 429 -3.08 7.82 46.18
CA GLN A 429 -4.40 7.75 45.53
C GLN A 429 -4.58 6.43 44.77
N LEU A 430 -3.52 5.96 44.11
CA LEU A 430 -3.54 4.71 43.36
C LEU A 430 -3.65 3.50 44.30
N PHE A 431 -2.88 3.48 45.40
CA PHE A 431 -2.96 2.42 46.39
C PHE A 431 -4.28 2.42 47.18
N ALA A 432 -4.83 3.60 47.48
CA ALA A 432 -6.16 3.71 48.10
C ALA A 432 -7.24 3.12 47.20
N PHE A 433 -7.18 3.40 45.90
CA PHE A 433 -8.10 2.81 44.91
C PHE A 433 -7.93 1.29 44.80
N GLU A 434 -6.69 0.80 44.73
CA GLU A 434 -6.41 -0.65 44.64
C GLU A 434 -6.91 -1.43 45.87
N ARG A 435 -6.86 -0.81 47.05
CA ARG A 435 -7.34 -1.43 48.30
C ARG A 435 -8.86 -1.63 48.32
N GLU A 436 -9.62 -0.73 47.69
CA GLU A 436 -11.09 -0.75 47.73
C GLU A 436 -11.72 -1.38 46.48
N PHE A 437 -11.07 -1.22 45.32
CA PHE A 437 -11.64 -1.58 44.01
C PHE A 437 -10.72 -2.51 43.21
N VAL A 438 -11.33 -3.26 42.31
CA VAL A 438 -10.62 -4.14 41.36
C VAL A 438 -11.32 -4.16 40.00
N PHE A 439 -10.53 -4.18 38.93
CA PHE A 439 -11.06 -4.32 37.58
C PHE A 439 -11.45 -5.77 37.28
N GLY A 440 -12.56 -5.96 36.57
CA GLY A 440 -12.94 -7.27 36.08
C GLY A 440 -11.90 -7.91 35.15
N SER A 441 -11.12 -7.10 34.41
CA SER A 441 -10.01 -7.57 33.58
C SER A 441 -8.84 -8.12 34.40
N ALA A 442 -8.51 -7.48 35.52
CA ALA A 442 -7.44 -7.91 36.42
C ALA A 442 -7.81 -9.23 37.11
N LEU A 443 -9.07 -9.38 37.55
CA LEU A 443 -9.58 -10.64 38.10
C LEU A 443 -9.56 -11.78 37.08
N ALA A 444 -9.98 -11.51 35.83
CA ALA A 444 -9.96 -12.50 34.76
C ALA A 444 -8.54 -12.99 34.44
N ALA A 445 -7.56 -12.08 34.43
CA ALA A 445 -6.15 -12.41 34.21
C ALA A 445 -5.57 -13.29 35.33
N ALA A 446 -5.95 -13.05 36.58
CA ALA A 446 -5.48 -13.81 37.74
C ALA A 446 -5.90 -15.30 37.71
N ILE A 447 -7.01 -15.63 37.02
CA ILE A 447 -7.54 -17.00 36.91
C ILE A 447 -7.47 -17.58 35.49
N GLY A 448 -6.80 -16.89 34.55
CA GLY A 448 -6.68 -17.34 33.16
C GLY A 448 -7.99 -17.32 32.34
N ALA A 449 -8.99 -16.54 32.76
CA ALA A 449 -10.27 -16.43 32.08
C ALA A 449 -10.30 -15.30 31.03
N SER A 450 -11.25 -15.38 30.09
CA SER A 450 -11.47 -14.34 29.09
C SER A 450 -12.03 -13.05 29.71
N ALA A 451 -11.23 -11.98 29.70
CA ALA A 451 -11.61 -10.66 30.23
C ALA A 451 -12.90 -10.09 29.61
N THR A 452 -13.21 -10.41 28.34
CA THR A 452 -14.41 -9.95 27.64
C THR A 452 -15.71 -10.57 28.14
N THR A 453 -15.65 -11.76 28.76
CA THR A 453 -16.86 -12.48 29.22
C THR A 453 -17.00 -12.55 30.74
N PHE A 454 -15.88 -12.43 31.45
CA PHE A 454 -15.82 -12.61 32.90
C PHE A 454 -16.68 -11.61 33.68
N SER A 455 -16.61 -10.31 33.38
CA SER A 455 -17.43 -9.31 34.07
C SER A 455 -18.93 -9.47 33.84
N SER A 456 -19.34 -10.01 32.68
CA SER A 456 -20.75 -10.30 32.42
C SER A 456 -21.25 -11.52 33.21
N ARG A 457 -20.37 -12.50 33.45
CA ARG A 457 -20.66 -13.67 34.28
C ARG A 457 -20.81 -13.28 35.75
N LEU A 458 -19.89 -12.47 36.29
CA LEU A 458 -20.02 -11.95 37.66
C LEU A 458 -21.37 -11.23 37.87
N ARG A 459 -21.78 -10.40 36.90
CA ARG A 459 -23.10 -9.73 36.96
C ARG A 459 -24.29 -10.70 36.96
N SER A 460 -24.16 -11.84 36.30
CA SER A 460 -25.20 -12.86 36.27
C SER A 460 -25.36 -13.62 37.58
N HIS A 461 -24.28 -13.70 38.35
CA HIS A 461 -24.25 -14.26 39.69
C HIS A 461 -24.63 -13.23 40.77
N GLY A 462 -25.15 -12.06 40.37
CA GLY A 462 -25.67 -11.05 41.28
C GLY A 462 -24.66 -9.99 41.73
N PHE A 463 -23.39 -10.07 41.30
CA PHE A 463 -22.38 -9.07 41.66
C PHE A 463 -22.60 -7.77 40.90
N ARG A 464 -22.73 -6.67 41.64
CA ARG A 464 -23.02 -5.35 41.08
C ARG A 464 -21.71 -4.56 40.93
N PRO A 465 -21.33 -4.17 39.70
CA PRO A 465 -20.19 -3.29 39.52
C PRO A 465 -20.52 -1.89 40.01
N VAL A 466 -19.50 -1.17 40.47
CA VAL A 466 -19.60 0.24 40.90
C VAL A 466 -19.42 1.19 39.71
N SER A 467 -18.72 0.75 38.66
CA SER A 467 -18.47 1.51 37.43
C SER A 467 -18.43 0.58 36.22
N GLY A 468 -18.79 1.07 35.04
CA GLY A 468 -18.71 0.35 33.77
C GLY A 468 -19.88 0.61 32.79
N PRO A 469 -19.95 -0.17 31.68
CA PRO A 469 -20.92 0.06 30.62
C PRO A 469 -22.38 -0.03 31.12
N GLY A 470 -23.11 1.09 31.04
CA GLY A 470 -24.50 1.22 31.50
C GLY A 470 -24.68 1.75 32.92
N ILE A 471 -23.61 2.10 33.64
CA ILE A 471 -23.65 2.80 34.93
C ILE A 471 -23.15 4.25 34.76
N ASP A 472 -21.90 4.41 34.32
CA ASP A 472 -21.21 5.70 34.18
C ASP A 472 -20.59 5.88 32.79
N SER A 473 -21.01 5.05 31.83
CA SER A 473 -20.42 4.96 30.48
C SER A 473 -18.95 4.53 30.45
N GLY A 474 -18.40 3.99 31.55
CA GLY A 474 -17.07 3.40 31.59
C GLY A 474 -16.94 2.22 30.62
N VAL A 475 -15.75 2.00 30.06
CA VAL A 475 -15.50 0.94 29.06
C VAL A 475 -15.41 -0.45 29.71
N THR A 476 -14.97 -0.51 30.96
CA THR A 476 -14.69 -1.76 31.69
C THR A 476 -15.38 -1.74 33.05
N PHE A 477 -15.89 -2.89 33.51
CA PHE A 477 -16.53 -2.98 34.82
C PHE A 477 -15.51 -2.99 35.98
N VAL A 478 -15.82 -2.24 37.03
CA VAL A 478 -15.06 -2.17 38.29
C VAL A 478 -15.94 -2.65 39.44
N PHE A 479 -15.38 -3.47 40.33
CA PHE A 479 -16.06 -4.06 41.48
C PHE A 479 -15.37 -3.65 42.78
N ARG A 480 -16.11 -3.61 43.90
CA ARG A 480 -15.51 -3.48 45.22
C ARG A 480 -14.93 -4.80 45.67
N ARG A 481 -13.76 -4.77 46.33
CA ARG A 481 -13.11 -6.00 46.82
C ARG A 481 -13.90 -6.68 47.94
N CYS A 482 -14.51 -5.91 48.85
CA CYS A 482 -15.36 -6.46 49.91
C CYS A 482 -16.54 -7.27 49.39
N ASP A 483 -17.07 -6.91 48.20
CA ASP A 483 -18.21 -7.61 47.58
C ASP A 483 -17.79 -8.94 46.91
N LEU A 484 -16.48 -9.21 46.85
CA LEU A 484 -15.87 -10.40 46.23
C LEU A 484 -15.15 -11.29 47.24
N GLU A 485 -15.05 -10.89 48.51
CA GLU A 485 -14.45 -11.70 49.58
C GLU A 485 -15.35 -12.91 49.90
N GLY A 486 -14.79 -14.12 49.80
CA GLY A 486 -15.51 -15.38 50.03
C GLY A 486 -16.13 -16.03 48.77
N VAL A 487 -15.87 -15.49 47.57
CA VAL A 487 -16.41 -15.99 46.31
C VAL A 487 -15.44 -16.95 45.61
N ASP A 488 -15.93 -18.11 45.15
CA ASP A 488 -15.17 -18.96 44.23
C ASP A 488 -15.17 -18.36 42.81
N LEU A 489 -14.11 -17.62 42.49
CA LEU A 489 -13.92 -16.98 41.19
C LEU A 489 -13.80 -18.00 40.04
N VAL A 490 -13.47 -19.27 40.33
CA VAL A 490 -13.36 -20.36 39.34
C VAL A 490 -14.75 -20.89 38.98
N GLU A 491 -15.66 -20.98 39.95
CA GLU A 491 -17.07 -21.33 39.71
C GLU A 491 -17.76 -20.26 38.83
N GLY A 492 -17.54 -18.99 39.12
CA GLY A 492 -18.05 -17.87 38.29
C GLY A 492 -17.45 -17.81 36.87
N ALA A 493 -16.29 -18.42 36.64
CA ALA A 493 -15.67 -18.54 35.32
C ALA A 493 -16.14 -19.76 34.52
N THR A 494 -16.69 -20.79 35.16
CA THR A 494 -17.02 -22.07 34.53
C THR A 494 -18.52 -22.30 34.37
N THR A 495 -19.35 -21.63 35.17
CA THR A 495 -20.80 -21.80 35.15
C THR A 495 -21.43 -21.23 33.87
N PRO A 496 -22.35 -21.97 33.21
CA PRO A 496 -23.04 -21.48 32.02
C PRO A 496 -23.94 -20.28 32.33
N TYR A 497 -23.78 -19.21 31.55
CA TYR A 497 -24.49 -17.94 31.69
C TYR A 497 -25.16 -17.52 30.36
N ARG A 498 -26.36 -16.91 30.43
CA ARG A 498 -27.02 -16.26 29.29
C ARG A 498 -26.37 -14.90 28.99
N SER A 499 -25.48 -14.86 28.00
CA SER A 499 -24.86 -13.61 27.58
C SER A 499 -25.89 -12.59 27.05
N PRO A 500 -25.78 -11.29 27.37
CA PRO A 500 -26.59 -10.23 26.76
C PRO A 500 -26.14 -9.95 25.33
N ALA A 501 -24.95 -10.46 24.96
CA ALA A 501 -24.26 -10.31 23.68
C ALA A 501 -24.71 -11.33 22.62
N GLY A 502 -25.72 -12.16 22.91
CA GLY A 502 -26.40 -12.97 21.91
C GLY A 502 -27.26 -12.12 20.99
N ARG A 503 -27.19 -12.36 19.68
CA ARG A 503 -28.05 -11.73 18.66
C ARG A 503 -29.51 -11.97 19.05
N LYS A 504 -30.19 -10.95 19.61
CA LYS A 504 -31.62 -11.02 19.95
C LYS A 504 -32.42 -11.44 18.72
N ARG A 505 -33.34 -12.40 18.88
CA ARG A 505 -34.23 -12.83 17.81
C ARG A 505 -35.05 -11.63 17.33
N LEU A 506 -35.32 -11.57 16.03
CA LEU A 506 -35.95 -10.44 15.33
C LEU A 506 -37.32 -10.05 15.92
N ALA A 507 -37.97 -10.94 16.68
CA ALA A 507 -39.27 -10.73 17.29
C ALA A 507 -39.28 -9.89 18.59
N ASP A 508 -38.13 -9.70 19.26
CA ASP A 508 -38.08 -9.08 20.61
C ASP A 508 -37.48 -7.66 20.62
N ARG A 509 -37.57 -6.91 19.52
CA ARG A 509 -37.18 -5.49 19.54
C ARG A 509 -38.40 -4.60 19.82
N PRO A 510 -38.39 -3.81 20.92
CA PRO A 510 -39.40 -2.78 21.10
C PRO A 510 -39.28 -1.74 19.99
N SER A 511 -40.43 -1.30 19.49
CA SER A 511 -40.61 -0.30 18.45
C SER A 511 -40.09 1.08 18.90
N ALA A 512 -39.01 1.57 18.30
CA ALA A 512 -38.65 2.99 18.26
C ALA A 512 -37.57 3.22 17.20
N GLU A 513 -37.88 4.04 16.19
CA GLU A 513 -37.01 4.61 15.14
C GLU A 513 -36.05 3.64 14.42
N SER A 514 -36.36 3.30 13.17
CA SER A 514 -35.45 2.44 12.39
C SER A 514 -34.15 3.19 12.04
N ILE A 515 -33.05 2.72 12.63
CA ILE A 515 -31.70 3.27 12.44
C ILE A 515 -30.95 2.37 11.46
N LEU A 516 -30.34 2.97 10.43
CA LEU A 516 -29.48 2.28 9.47
C LEU A 516 -28.00 2.44 9.83
N SER A 517 -27.23 1.37 9.69
CA SER A 517 -25.77 1.41 9.75
C SER A 517 -25.19 2.03 8.48
N THR A 518 -23.89 2.41 8.48
CA THR A 518 -23.19 2.84 7.25
C THR A 518 -23.35 1.86 6.09
N ARG A 519 -23.36 0.54 6.39
CA ARG A 519 -23.50 -0.50 5.37
C ARG A 519 -24.91 -0.52 4.79
N ASP A 520 -25.92 -0.46 5.64
CA ASP A 520 -27.33 -0.50 5.22
C ASP A 520 -27.71 0.80 4.50
N CYS A 521 -27.15 1.94 4.94
CA CYS A 521 -27.27 3.23 4.25
C CYS A 521 -26.65 3.18 2.84
N ALA A 522 -25.45 2.61 2.71
CA ALA A 522 -24.81 2.41 1.40
C ALA A 522 -25.67 1.55 0.47
N GLN A 523 -26.23 0.47 1.01
CA GLN A 523 -27.11 -0.43 0.27
C GLN A 523 -28.40 0.27 -0.16
N ALA A 524 -29.05 1.03 0.72
CA ALA A 524 -30.27 1.77 0.42
C ALA A 524 -30.06 2.84 -0.68
N LEU A 525 -28.92 3.54 -0.63
CA LEU A 525 -28.53 4.53 -1.63
C LEU A 525 -27.97 3.92 -2.94
N GLY A 526 -27.69 2.62 -2.97
CA GLY A 526 -27.09 1.94 -4.12
C GLY A 526 -25.65 2.37 -4.41
N ILE A 527 -24.88 2.75 -3.38
CA ILE A 527 -23.49 3.21 -3.51
C ILE A 527 -22.51 2.31 -2.74
N PRO A 528 -21.21 2.27 -3.10
CA PRO A 528 -20.19 1.63 -2.29
C PRO A 528 -20.08 2.23 -0.89
N VAL A 529 -19.88 1.38 0.14
CA VAL A 529 -19.79 1.79 1.56
C VAL A 529 -18.77 2.92 1.80
N ARG A 530 -17.64 2.90 1.08
CA ARG A 530 -16.60 3.93 1.17
C ARG A 530 -17.06 5.34 0.76
N LEU A 531 -18.10 5.45 -0.08
CA LEU A 531 -18.59 6.73 -0.60
C LEU A 531 -19.68 7.36 0.29
N VAL A 532 -20.19 6.65 1.30
CA VAL A 532 -21.18 7.19 2.25
C VAL A 532 -20.62 8.42 2.98
N ARG A 533 -19.32 8.44 3.31
CA ARG A 533 -18.67 9.63 3.91
C ARG A 533 -18.63 10.83 2.94
N SER A 534 -18.51 10.58 1.63
CA SER A 534 -18.58 11.64 0.62
C SER A 534 -19.97 12.27 0.60
N VAL A 535 -21.03 11.45 0.66
CA VAL A 535 -22.42 11.92 0.70
C VAL A 535 -22.69 12.79 1.93
N VAL A 536 -22.11 12.43 3.08
CA VAL A 536 -22.17 13.25 4.30
C VAL A 536 -21.41 14.57 4.14
N HIS A 537 -20.18 14.52 3.61
CA HIS A 537 -19.36 15.72 3.40
C HIS A 537 -19.96 16.68 2.36
N GLU A 538 -20.62 16.14 1.33
CA GLU A 538 -21.35 16.87 0.30
C GLU A 538 -22.68 17.46 0.82
N GLY A 539 -23.07 17.16 2.06
CA GLY A 539 -24.23 17.76 2.73
C GLY A 539 -25.58 17.10 2.42
N TRP A 540 -25.59 15.95 1.75
CA TRP A 540 -26.83 15.24 1.40
C TRP A 540 -27.44 14.45 2.57
N LEU A 541 -26.60 14.01 3.52
CA LEU A 541 -27.02 13.29 4.71
C LEU A 541 -26.27 13.78 5.94
N SER A 542 -26.98 13.84 7.07
CA SER A 542 -26.39 14.13 8.38
C SER A 542 -26.45 12.87 9.26
N PRO A 543 -25.31 12.36 9.76
CA PRO A 543 -25.31 11.25 10.70
C PRO A 543 -25.89 11.70 12.05
N ARG A 544 -26.53 10.77 12.79
CA ARG A 544 -27.04 11.07 14.15
C ARG A 544 -25.92 11.44 15.13
N ASN A 545 -24.76 10.83 14.97
CA ASN A 545 -23.56 11.15 15.73
C ASN A 545 -22.35 11.22 14.77
N PRO A 546 -21.90 12.44 14.41
CA PRO A 546 -20.78 12.64 13.49
C PRO A 546 -19.44 12.11 14.01
N ASP A 547 -19.25 12.13 15.34
CA ASP A 547 -17.98 11.78 16.00
C ASP A 547 -17.87 10.28 16.32
N ALA A 548 -18.93 9.52 16.09
CA ALA A 548 -18.93 8.08 16.32
C ALA A 548 -18.04 7.34 15.30
N ARG A 549 -17.30 6.34 15.79
CA ARG A 549 -16.47 5.44 14.95
C ARG A 549 -17.26 4.78 13.82
N TYR A 550 -18.56 4.53 14.05
CA TYR A 550 -19.50 4.01 13.06
C TYR A 550 -20.67 4.97 12.90
N LEU A 551 -20.88 5.47 11.68
CA LEU A 551 -21.96 6.39 11.37
C LEU A 551 -23.32 5.65 11.38
N THR A 552 -24.33 6.30 11.93
CA THR A 552 -25.71 5.82 11.93
C THR A 552 -26.63 6.91 11.40
N PHE A 553 -27.65 6.48 10.67
CA PHE A 553 -28.57 7.35 9.95
C PHE A 553 -30.01 6.99 10.28
N ASN A 554 -30.91 7.98 10.25
CA ASN A 554 -32.34 7.73 10.31
C ASN A 554 -32.77 7.09 8.97
N ALA A 555 -33.45 5.94 9.02
CA ALA A 555 -33.83 5.23 7.80
C ALA A 555 -34.77 6.05 6.92
N ASP A 556 -35.73 6.78 7.48
CA ASP A 556 -36.71 7.55 6.70
C ASP A 556 -36.00 8.62 5.87
N VAL A 557 -34.99 9.28 6.44
CA VAL A 557 -34.17 10.28 5.74
C VAL A 557 -33.37 9.63 4.61
N VAL A 558 -32.80 8.45 4.85
CA VAL A 558 -32.00 7.73 3.84
C VAL A 558 -32.88 7.23 2.69
N TYR A 559 -34.05 6.64 2.98
CA TYR A 559 -34.97 6.16 1.96
C TYR A 559 -35.59 7.32 1.17
N THR A 560 -35.98 8.40 1.84
CA THR A 560 -36.47 9.63 1.17
C THR A 560 -35.41 10.20 0.23
N LEU A 561 -34.14 10.23 0.65
CA LEU A 561 -33.06 10.67 -0.22
C LEU A 561 -32.84 9.69 -1.39
N ALA A 562 -32.86 8.38 -1.13
CA ALA A 562 -32.67 7.38 -2.17
C ALA A 562 -33.75 7.49 -3.25
N ASP A 563 -35.01 7.69 -2.84
CA ASP A 563 -36.13 7.86 -3.76
C ASP A 563 -36.04 9.19 -4.51
N ARG A 564 -35.64 10.27 -3.84
CA ARG A 564 -35.38 11.57 -4.48
C ARG A 564 -34.30 11.45 -5.57
N ILE A 565 -33.21 10.75 -5.29
CA ILE A 565 -32.10 10.57 -6.24
C ILE A 565 -32.54 9.71 -7.42
N ARG A 566 -33.18 8.57 -7.17
CA ARG A 566 -33.66 7.67 -8.22
C ARG A 566 -34.75 8.31 -9.09
N GLY A 567 -35.62 9.13 -8.51
CA GLY A 567 -36.75 9.75 -9.20
C GLY A 567 -36.41 11.03 -9.97
N HIS A 568 -35.51 11.87 -9.44
CA HIS A 568 -35.31 13.23 -9.96
C HIS A 568 -33.95 13.52 -10.57
N TYR A 569 -32.97 12.61 -10.44
CA TYR A 569 -31.61 12.87 -10.90
C TYR A 569 -31.09 11.78 -11.83
N ARG A 570 -30.22 12.18 -12.77
CA ARG A 570 -29.48 11.26 -13.65
C ARG A 570 -27.99 11.59 -13.56
N THR A 571 -27.13 10.58 -13.62
CA THR A 571 -25.68 10.81 -13.61
C THR A 571 -25.21 11.39 -14.94
N ALA A 572 -24.30 12.37 -14.90
CA ALA A 572 -23.76 13.02 -16.09
C ALA A 572 -23.15 12.01 -17.07
N ALA A 573 -22.48 10.97 -16.58
CA ALA A 573 -21.93 9.90 -17.41
C ALA A 573 -23.01 9.11 -18.17
N THR A 574 -24.17 8.90 -17.57
CA THR A 574 -25.29 8.20 -18.24
C THR A 574 -25.90 9.06 -19.34
N VAL A 575 -26.05 10.36 -19.08
CA VAL A 575 -26.53 11.32 -20.08
C VAL A 575 -25.49 11.49 -21.20
N ALA A 576 -24.20 11.65 -20.89
CA ALA A 576 -23.14 11.72 -21.90
C ALA A 576 -23.18 10.52 -22.86
N ARG A 577 -23.38 9.31 -22.32
CA ARG A 577 -23.51 8.08 -23.09
C ARG A 577 -24.76 8.07 -23.98
N SER A 578 -25.91 8.53 -23.51
CA SER A 578 -27.13 8.62 -24.34
C SER A 578 -26.95 9.59 -25.52
N LEU A 579 -26.09 10.59 -25.37
CA LEU A 579 -25.76 11.57 -26.42
C LEU A 579 -24.63 11.13 -27.36
N GLY A 580 -23.95 10.01 -27.09
CA GLY A 580 -22.76 9.58 -27.82
C GLY A 580 -21.55 10.50 -27.63
N GLN A 581 -21.48 11.18 -26.48
CA GLN A 581 -20.39 12.07 -26.10
C GLN A 581 -19.44 11.37 -25.10
N SER A 582 -18.15 11.70 -25.18
CA SER A 582 -17.22 11.36 -24.09
C SER A 582 -17.46 12.25 -22.86
N ASP A 583 -17.06 11.80 -21.66
CA ASP A 583 -17.20 12.58 -20.42
C ASP A 583 -16.54 13.96 -20.52
N ARG A 584 -15.41 14.05 -21.22
CA ARG A 584 -14.70 15.32 -21.47
C ARG A 584 -15.50 16.25 -22.39
N GLU A 585 -16.05 15.73 -23.48
CA GLU A 585 -16.88 16.50 -24.40
C GLU A 585 -18.17 16.99 -23.72
N PHE A 586 -18.80 16.11 -22.94
CA PHE A 586 -20.01 16.43 -22.18
C PHE A 586 -19.76 17.54 -21.17
N ARG A 587 -18.68 17.42 -20.38
CA ARG A 587 -18.27 18.43 -19.41
C ARG A 587 -18.00 19.78 -20.07
N ALA A 588 -17.18 19.80 -21.13
CA ALA A 588 -16.83 21.03 -21.83
C ALA A 588 -18.05 21.69 -22.51
N THR A 589 -19.03 20.91 -22.96
CA THR A 589 -20.19 21.43 -23.69
C THR A 589 -21.29 21.94 -22.74
N TRP A 590 -21.58 21.19 -21.68
CA TRP A 590 -22.78 21.42 -20.86
C TRP A 590 -22.49 21.90 -19.44
N LEU A 591 -21.41 21.41 -18.82
CA LEU A 591 -21.09 21.71 -17.42
C LEU A 591 -20.24 22.97 -17.31
N ASP A 592 -19.12 23.04 -18.04
CA ASP A 592 -18.18 24.16 -17.97
C ASP A 592 -18.77 25.44 -18.59
N THR A 593 -19.77 25.30 -19.47
CA THR A 593 -20.53 26.44 -20.03
C THR A 593 -21.61 26.96 -19.07
N GLY A 594 -21.84 26.29 -17.94
CA GLY A 594 -22.87 26.65 -16.96
C GLY A 594 -24.30 26.47 -17.46
N HIS A 595 -24.52 25.75 -18.57
CA HIS A 595 -25.84 25.62 -19.17
C HIS A 595 -26.80 24.75 -18.34
N VAL A 596 -26.26 23.84 -17.52
CA VAL A 596 -27.05 23.00 -16.61
C VAL A 596 -26.52 23.04 -15.19
N CYS A 597 -27.45 22.97 -14.22
CA CYS A 597 -27.11 22.93 -12.81
C CYS A 597 -26.68 21.52 -12.42
N ALA A 598 -25.40 21.35 -12.13
CA ALA A 598 -24.81 20.08 -11.75
C ALA A 598 -24.50 20.03 -10.24
N GLN A 599 -24.82 18.91 -9.60
CA GLN A 599 -24.54 18.67 -8.19
C GLN A 599 -23.61 17.46 -8.05
N ARG A 600 -22.81 17.42 -6.98
CA ARG A 600 -21.98 16.26 -6.68
C ARG A 600 -22.74 15.33 -5.77
N PHE A 601 -22.77 14.05 -6.09
CA PHE A 601 -23.33 12.99 -5.25
C PHE A 601 -22.45 11.75 -5.29
N ALA A 602 -21.96 11.33 -4.13
CA ALA A 602 -21.12 10.14 -3.96
C ALA A 602 -19.91 10.15 -4.92
N GLY A 603 -19.24 11.31 -5.05
CA GLY A 603 -18.10 11.47 -5.96
C GLY A 603 -18.44 11.57 -7.45
N SER A 604 -19.70 11.38 -7.85
CA SER A 604 -20.18 11.54 -9.23
C SER A 604 -20.89 12.88 -9.43
N VAL A 605 -21.00 13.32 -10.68
CA VAL A 605 -21.80 14.51 -11.04
C VAL A 605 -23.21 14.05 -11.45
N ILE A 606 -24.23 14.61 -10.82
CA ILE A 606 -25.65 14.36 -11.11
C ILE A 606 -26.33 15.62 -11.64
N LEU A 607 -27.31 15.42 -12.51
CA LEU A 607 -28.12 16.43 -13.17
C LEU A 607 -29.58 16.19 -12.84
N THR A 608 -30.39 17.26 -12.83
CA THR A 608 -31.84 17.11 -12.71
C THR A 608 -32.40 16.39 -13.94
N GLY A 609 -33.49 15.64 -13.77
CA GLY A 609 -34.18 15.00 -14.90
C GLY A 609 -34.64 16.00 -15.95
N ALA A 610 -35.07 17.20 -15.52
CA ALA A 610 -35.48 18.28 -16.43
C ALA A 610 -34.31 18.79 -17.30
N ASP A 611 -33.12 18.98 -16.70
CA ASP A 611 -31.94 19.40 -17.45
C ASP A 611 -31.43 18.30 -18.39
N ALA A 612 -31.47 17.04 -17.95
CA ALA A 612 -31.12 15.90 -18.81
C ALA A 612 -32.04 15.83 -20.04
N MET A 613 -33.36 15.96 -19.86
CA MET A 613 -34.32 16.00 -20.97
C MET A 613 -34.10 17.19 -21.90
N ARG A 614 -33.81 18.38 -21.34
CA ARG A 614 -33.51 19.57 -22.15
C ARG A 614 -32.28 19.36 -23.01
N ILE A 615 -31.21 18.78 -22.46
CA ILE A 615 -29.99 18.45 -23.21
C ILE A 615 -30.31 17.43 -24.31
N GLU A 616 -31.01 16.34 -23.98
CA GLU A 616 -31.34 15.27 -24.94
C GLU A 616 -32.20 15.81 -26.10
N SER A 617 -33.20 16.64 -25.80
CA SER A 617 -34.02 17.30 -26.82
C SER A 617 -33.20 18.24 -27.71
N LEU A 618 -32.32 19.04 -27.12
CA LEU A 618 -31.47 19.97 -27.87
C LEU A 618 -30.43 19.24 -28.74
N TRP A 619 -29.85 18.15 -28.23
CA TRP A 619 -28.84 17.36 -28.96
C TRP A 619 -29.42 16.48 -30.07
N ALA A 620 -30.73 16.17 -29.98
CA ALA A 620 -31.45 15.48 -31.04
C ALA A 620 -31.52 16.34 -32.32
N THR A 621 -31.76 17.65 -32.18
CA THR A 621 -31.87 18.55 -33.34
C THR A 621 -30.56 19.28 -33.66
N SER A 622 -29.64 19.39 -32.70
CA SER A 622 -28.41 20.18 -32.84
C SER A 622 -27.15 19.41 -32.44
N GLY A 623 -25.97 19.90 -32.86
CA GLY A 623 -24.69 19.32 -32.49
C GLY A 623 -23.55 20.33 -32.52
N THR A 624 -22.45 20.02 -31.84
CA THR A 624 -21.20 20.78 -31.96
C THR A 624 -20.55 20.55 -33.33
N SER A 625 -19.60 21.39 -33.73
CA SER A 625 -18.86 21.22 -34.99
C SER A 625 -18.22 19.83 -35.15
N SER A 626 -17.69 19.28 -34.05
CA SER A 626 -17.12 17.94 -34.02
C SER A 626 -18.18 16.84 -34.20
N ALA A 627 -19.36 17.00 -33.58
CA ALA A 627 -20.44 16.04 -33.67
C ALA A 627 -21.09 16.04 -35.06
N ILE A 628 -21.29 17.23 -35.65
CA ILE A 628 -21.82 17.36 -37.01
C ILE A 628 -20.80 16.83 -38.02
N GLY A 629 -19.53 17.20 -37.89
CA GLY A 629 -18.45 16.67 -38.73
C GLY A 629 -18.47 15.14 -38.75
N ARG A 630 -18.47 14.50 -37.58
CA ARG A 630 -18.60 13.03 -37.47
C ARG A 630 -19.84 12.49 -38.18
N ALA A 631 -21.00 13.11 -37.99
CA ALA A 631 -22.27 12.64 -38.55
C ALA A 631 -22.30 12.65 -40.10
N ILE A 632 -21.66 13.64 -40.73
CA ILE A 632 -21.62 13.78 -42.20
C ILE A 632 -20.31 13.29 -42.84
N GLY A 633 -19.41 12.68 -42.06
CA GLY A 633 -18.14 12.12 -42.53
C GLY A 633 -17.05 13.18 -42.84
N ARG A 634 -17.06 14.30 -42.13
CA ARG A 634 -16.14 15.43 -42.32
C ARG A 634 -15.40 15.81 -41.02
N GLN A 635 -14.32 16.57 -41.17
CA GLN A 635 -13.50 17.03 -40.04
C GLN A 635 -14.18 18.19 -39.28
N ARG A 636 -13.82 18.34 -38.00
CA ARG A 636 -14.45 19.31 -37.05
C ARG A 636 -14.39 20.78 -37.47
N TRP A 637 -13.49 21.15 -38.39
CA TRP A 637 -13.31 22.54 -38.84
C TRP A 637 -14.36 23.00 -39.86
N LEU A 638 -15.17 22.09 -40.43
CA LEU A 638 -16.16 22.44 -41.46
C LEU A 638 -17.11 23.55 -41.00
N CYS A 639 -17.78 23.40 -39.85
CA CYS A 639 -18.73 24.40 -39.37
C CYS A 639 -18.07 25.74 -39.05
N ALA A 640 -16.81 25.73 -38.60
CA ALA A 640 -16.07 26.96 -38.35
C ALA A 640 -15.73 27.70 -39.66
N ASN A 641 -15.39 26.95 -40.72
CA ASN A 641 -15.11 27.52 -42.03
C ASN A 641 -16.38 28.04 -42.71
N LEU A 642 -17.49 27.28 -42.66
CA LEU A 642 -18.78 27.73 -43.21
C LEU A 642 -19.28 29.00 -42.52
N ARG A 643 -19.08 29.12 -41.21
CA ARG A 643 -19.38 30.37 -40.48
C ARG A 643 -18.50 31.54 -40.92
N LYS A 644 -17.22 31.33 -41.17
CA LYS A 644 -16.31 32.39 -41.67
C LYS A 644 -16.69 32.88 -43.07
N LEU A 645 -17.41 32.06 -43.83
CA LEU A 645 -17.91 32.37 -45.16
C LEU A 645 -19.37 32.87 -45.14
N ASP A 646 -19.93 33.10 -43.94
CA ASP A 646 -21.34 33.50 -43.73
C ASP A 646 -22.39 32.53 -44.31
N LEU A 647 -22.00 31.27 -44.51
CA LEU A 647 -22.88 30.21 -45.03
C LEU A 647 -23.57 29.39 -43.94
N LEU A 648 -23.19 29.59 -42.67
CA LEU A 648 -23.73 28.83 -41.53
C LEU A 648 -23.77 29.69 -40.27
N THR A 649 -24.94 29.79 -39.65
CA THR A 649 -25.13 30.49 -38.38
C THR A 649 -25.31 29.50 -37.22
N PRO A 650 -24.66 29.72 -36.06
CA PRO A 650 -24.91 28.90 -34.88
C PRO A 650 -26.38 29.01 -34.45
N HIS A 651 -27.02 27.87 -34.23
CA HIS A 651 -28.38 27.81 -33.69
C HIS A 651 -28.43 28.27 -32.23
N LEU A 652 -27.43 27.88 -31.45
CA LEU A 652 -27.29 28.28 -30.05
C LEU A 652 -25.81 28.42 -29.70
N THR A 653 -25.49 29.41 -28.86
CA THR A 653 -24.15 29.54 -28.28
C THR A 653 -24.25 29.37 -26.76
N LEU A 654 -23.52 28.40 -26.23
CA LEU A 654 -23.44 28.09 -24.81
C LEU A 654 -22.21 28.77 -24.20
N GLY A 655 -22.36 29.32 -22.99
CA GLY A 655 -21.28 29.97 -22.24
C GLY A 655 -20.88 31.35 -22.77
N SER A 656 -19.84 31.94 -22.16
CA SER A 656 -19.34 33.28 -22.49
C SER A 656 -17.81 33.28 -22.63
N GLY A 657 -17.26 34.30 -23.31
CA GLY A 657 -15.82 34.47 -23.47
C GLY A 657 -15.12 33.39 -24.32
N ALA A 658 -13.91 33.00 -23.91
CA ALA A 658 -13.06 32.03 -24.61
C ALA A 658 -13.55 30.57 -24.52
N GLY A 659 -14.48 30.27 -23.60
CA GLY A 659 -15.05 28.94 -23.38
C GLY A 659 -16.39 28.69 -24.08
N LYS A 660 -16.80 29.57 -25.01
CA LYS A 660 -18.10 29.44 -25.68
C LYS A 660 -18.16 28.25 -26.64
N VAL A 661 -19.27 27.54 -26.62
CA VAL A 661 -19.52 26.38 -27.49
C VAL A 661 -20.70 26.68 -28.42
N HIS A 662 -20.48 26.52 -29.72
CA HIS A 662 -21.53 26.72 -30.73
C HIS A 662 -22.21 25.39 -31.07
N LEU A 663 -23.54 25.39 -31.01
CA LEU A 663 -24.40 24.34 -31.49
C LEU A 663 -25.02 24.76 -32.83
N TYR A 664 -25.07 23.83 -33.76
CA TYR A 664 -25.63 24.02 -35.09
C TYR A 664 -26.73 22.99 -35.32
N ARG A 665 -27.74 23.35 -36.11
CA ARG A 665 -28.86 22.47 -36.45
C ARG A 665 -28.39 21.34 -37.38
N ARG A 666 -28.76 20.09 -37.10
CA ARG A 666 -28.34 18.93 -37.92
C ARG A 666 -29.00 18.92 -39.30
N ASP A 667 -30.16 19.57 -39.43
CA ASP A 667 -30.95 19.71 -40.65
C ASP A 667 -30.63 20.98 -41.46
N ASP A 668 -29.58 21.72 -41.08
CA ASP A 668 -29.21 22.96 -41.77
C ASP A 668 -28.89 22.71 -43.26
N PRO A 669 -29.49 23.47 -44.19
CA PRO A 669 -29.32 23.28 -45.64
C PRO A 669 -27.86 23.43 -46.08
N ALA A 670 -27.02 24.17 -45.34
CA ALA A 670 -25.60 24.31 -45.64
C ALA A 670 -24.85 22.97 -45.66
N PHE A 671 -25.37 21.93 -45.00
CA PHE A 671 -24.74 20.61 -44.98
C PHE A 671 -25.12 19.71 -46.17
N ALA A 672 -26.14 20.06 -46.96
CA ALA A 672 -26.63 19.22 -48.05
C ALA A 672 -25.54 18.92 -49.10
N ALA A 673 -24.69 19.90 -49.41
CA ALA A 673 -23.59 19.76 -50.38
C ALA A 673 -22.38 18.96 -49.86
N TYR A 674 -22.33 18.61 -48.57
CA TYR A 674 -21.13 18.04 -47.93
C TYR A 674 -21.32 16.64 -47.34
N ARG A 675 -22.53 16.09 -47.38
CA ARG A 675 -22.83 14.71 -46.95
C ARG A 675 -22.16 13.72 -47.91
N LEU A 676 -21.28 12.86 -47.39
CA LEU A 676 -20.80 11.70 -48.13
C LEU A 676 -21.94 10.68 -48.24
N LEU A 677 -22.31 10.28 -49.46
CA LEU A 677 -23.16 9.11 -49.69
C LEU A 677 -22.41 7.89 -49.16
N ARG A 678 -22.95 7.22 -48.14
CA ARG A 678 -22.41 5.95 -47.67
C ARG A 678 -22.66 4.89 -48.75
N THR A 679 -21.63 4.53 -49.50
CA THR A 679 -21.56 3.28 -50.26
C THR A 679 -21.20 2.13 -49.34
#